data_AF-A0A1V6ESA5-F1
#
_entry.id   AF-A0A1V6ESA5-F1
#
_cell.length_a   1.000
_cell.length_b   1.000
_cell.length_c   1.000
_cell.angle_alpha   90.00
_cell.angle_beta   90.00
_cell.angle_gamma   90.00
#
_symmetry.space_group_name_H-M   'P 1'
#
loop_
_entity.id
_entity.type
_entity.pdbx_description
1 polymer ?
#
loop_
_entity_poly.entity_id
_entity_poly.type
_entity_poly.pdbx_seq_one_letter_code
_entity_poly.pdbx_strand_id
1 'polypeptide(L)'
;MDFNGCMCQRRTGTTNPFLKSHFSGGANKEYTEHYGAMIQTKILFLIIVLPLATPAHTDAIPLNTIEDLQKIGNDDMYPLNGSYVITQDIDARGTASWNDGAGFDPIGEYNYFSSSKSFKGTLDGQGHVILGLNINRPDQDFVGMFEYVGNTGLIKNVVLSGGAVRGRYRVGALAAMVDGGTFELCAAKTYVSGMAMVGGLVGTISYGTIKQCHTSGVVMGDERYTGGLVGRHGEGISPSVLLNCYSRAAVSGGYLYTGGLAGLNAGVIQNSFAAGEVTADPDGDATGGFAGENSGVITACYWDKDITGQSGSAGGSGRMTTEMTYPYAGNTYVGWDFAETWVEDMDPVSNDGYPFLLDTLPLPQDSCDDGNPCTVDRYNWESCACESIPMECDDADDCTVDACVEGVCVHTPILCDDSDLCTVDVCVEGQCVYTPVVCDDDNVCTNDTCTPALGCQYETLDCDDGVVCTVDTCDPATGCVNTSHDGLCDDNNACTVDTCDLLLGCQYEDLDCDDGVLCTMDACDPEIGCINVLDDRFCDDGNACTVETCDLLLGCQYETVNCDDGVACTADSCGPATGCMNTPDDRLCDDYDACTIDTCDPRIGCLYDAVDCDDGVACTVDTCDPLTGCMNTPDEQLCDDEDACTIDRCHPESGCQFETVDCNDEDACTVDTCVPALGCRHEILDCDDGLPCTADSCDPATGCMNTPDDRLCDDDDPCTTDLCVGGLCSNVPLECDDGDPCTTDLCINGECAFLPCDDGDPCTTDVCIAGDCVFTPIVCDDGDPCTTDACVGGECIFTPVTCDDGNACTTDTCVDGECIFTPLNCDDGDPCTLEICSNGECQYIPVVCDDGNACTTDACSAGACIFTPIDCDDGDPCTADTCDPATGSCLHEYICGEGETEGEIVEGEGEPFVFHPADSNQDTRMAIGEAITYLAGWQQGSNEIAYAIRAAYLWQNGERYIYLKALSPPLCWMLAP
;
A
#
# COMPACT_ATOMS: atom_id res chain seq x y z
N MET A 1 44.69 53.56 -8.03
CA MET A 1 45.87 53.38 -7.15
C MET A 1 45.71 51.98 -6.58
N ASP A 2 46.35 50.92 -7.09
CA ASP A 2 47.73 50.73 -7.60
C ASP A 2 48.74 50.42 -6.47
N PHE A 3 49.58 49.40 -6.69
CA PHE A 3 50.63 48.82 -5.82
C PHE A 3 50.16 48.15 -4.50
N ASN A 4 50.76 47.06 -3.98
CA ASN A 4 51.88 46.16 -4.34
C ASN A 4 51.68 44.83 -3.54
N GLY A 5 52.25 43.66 -3.82
CA GLY A 5 53.24 43.25 -4.83
C GLY A 5 54.23 42.20 -4.26
N CYS A 6 54.54 41.16 -5.05
CA CYS A 6 55.57 40.10 -4.84
C CYS A 6 55.28 39.01 -3.77
N MET A 7 55.13 37.72 -4.08
CA MET A 7 56.00 36.76 -4.83
C MET A 7 57.31 36.34 -4.12
N CYS A 8 57.44 35.02 -3.85
CA CYS A 8 58.60 34.25 -4.30
C CYS A 8 58.32 32.74 -4.43
N GLN A 9 58.93 32.12 -5.44
CA GLN A 9 58.76 30.70 -5.81
C GLN A 9 59.89 29.81 -5.24
N ARG A 10 59.61 28.51 -5.07
CA ARG A 10 60.40 27.31 -5.47
C ARG A 10 59.77 26.07 -4.80
N ARG A 11 59.17 25.08 -5.48
CA ARG A 11 59.62 24.17 -6.56
C ARG A 11 60.83 23.29 -6.19
N THR A 12 60.63 21.98 -6.34
CA THR A 12 61.58 20.84 -6.23
C THR A 12 62.16 20.59 -4.82
N GLY A 13 62.30 19.35 -4.33
CA GLY A 13 61.90 18.05 -4.90
C GLY A 13 62.73 16.89 -4.33
N THR A 14 62.08 15.74 -4.12
CA THR A 14 62.65 14.38 -4.02
C THR A 14 63.63 14.00 -2.88
N THR A 15 63.29 12.87 -2.23
CA THR A 15 64.15 11.81 -1.62
C THR A 15 64.95 12.08 -0.33
N ASN A 16 64.42 11.56 0.80
CA ASN A 16 64.89 10.40 1.61
C ASN A 16 66.42 10.20 1.80
N PRO A 17 66.95 9.67 2.95
CA PRO A 17 66.38 8.46 3.60
C PRO A 17 66.60 8.19 5.13
N PHE A 18 65.94 7.12 5.61
CA PHE A 18 66.29 6.24 6.78
C PHE A 18 66.14 6.82 8.21
N LEU A 19 65.58 6.11 9.23
CA LEU A 19 65.48 4.66 9.51
C LEU A 19 64.32 4.29 10.48
N LYS A 20 63.73 3.09 10.29
CA LYS A 20 62.91 2.26 11.24
C LYS A 20 61.50 2.79 11.63
N SER A 21 60.45 1.96 11.74
CA SER A 21 60.34 0.48 11.65
C SER A 21 58.93 -0.01 11.21
N HIS A 22 58.90 -1.21 10.61
CA HIS A 22 57.87 -2.29 10.63
C HIS A 22 56.59 -2.12 11.48
N PHE A 23 55.43 -2.72 11.16
CA PHE A 23 54.90 -3.54 10.03
C PHE A 23 53.34 -3.51 10.10
N SER A 24 52.64 -3.96 9.06
CA SER A 24 51.23 -4.49 9.00
C SER A 24 50.35 -4.40 10.27
N GLY A 25 49.09 -3.93 10.21
CA GLY A 25 48.01 -4.54 9.43
C GLY A 25 47.64 -5.91 10.02
N GLY A 26 46.42 -6.20 10.46
CA GLY A 26 45.15 -5.48 10.43
C GLY A 26 44.04 -6.46 10.83
N ALA A 27 42.77 -6.02 10.82
CA ALA A 27 41.57 -6.79 11.19
C ALA A 27 41.49 -7.23 12.67
N ASN A 28 40.32 -7.38 13.30
CA ASN A 28 38.94 -6.89 13.08
C ASN A 28 38.13 -7.21 14.37
N LYS A 29 36.82 -6.95 14.36
CA LYS A 29 35.79 -7.47 15.30
C LYS A 29 35.73 -6.74 16.66
N GLU A 30 34.57 -6.53 17.28
CA GLU A 30 33.20 -6.70 16.78
C GLU A 30 32.20 -5.79 17.52
N TYR A 31 31.14 -5.41 16.77
CA TYR A 31 29.81 -5.08 17.26
C TYR A 31 29.15 -6.29 17.95
N THR A 32 28.24 -6.06 18.93
CA THR A 32 26.80 -6.44 18.83
C THR A 32 25.94 -5.95 20.02
N GLU A 33 24.70 -5.51 19.71
CA GLU A 33 23.40 -5.71 20.44
C GLU A 33 23.24 -5.33 21.95
N HIS A 34 22.05 -5.10 22.54
CA HIS A 34 20.63 -5.38 22.17
C HIS A 34 19.64 -4.34 22.79
N TYR A 35 18.35 -4.42 22.42
CA TYR A 35 17.21 -3.60 22.91
C TYR A 35 16.62 -4.06 24.27
N GLY A 36 15.84 -3.21 24.97
CA GLY A 36 14.95 -3.69 26.05
C GLY A 36 14.11 -2.70 26.89
N ALA A 37 12.78 -2.76 26.71
CA ALA A 37 11.69 -2.62 27.71
C ALA A 37 11.13 -1.25 28.21
N MET A 38 9.79 -1.16 28.16
CA MET A 38 8.92 -0.12 28.76
C MET A 38 8.67 -0.34 30.27
N ILE A 39 8.39 0.72 31.06
CA ILE A 39 7.46 0.67 32.23
C ILE A 39 6.70 2.00 32.44
N GLN A 40 5.39 1.93 32.74
CA GLN A 40 4.50 3.06 33.11
C GLN A 40 4.61 3.49 34.59
N THR A 41 4.31 4.76 34.94
CA THR A 41 3.53 5.09 36.17
C THR A 41 2.76 6.43 36.07
N LYS A 42 1.71 6.61 36.89
CA LYS A 42 0.63 7.63 36.78
C LYS A 42 0.71 8.83 37.76
N ILE A 43 0.33 10.01 37.26
CA ILE A 43 -0.66 11.00 37.80
C ILE A 43 -0.55 11.48 39.29
N LEU A 44 -0.43 12.81 39.55
CA LEU A 44 -1.51 13.65 40.13
C LEU A 44 -1.21 15.18 40.24
N PHE A 45 -2.03 15.99 39.54
CA PHE A 45 -2.42 17.42 39.70
C PHE A 45 -1.81 18.37 40.77
N LEU A 46 -1.49 19.61 40.31
CA LEU A 46 -2.01 20.85 40.91
C LEU A 46 -2.13 22.00 39.87
N ILE A 47 -3.19 22.82 39.93
CA ILE A 47 -3.47 23.94 38.99
C ILE A 47 -3.24 25.30 39.68
N ILE A 48 -2.48 26.22 39.05
CA ILE A 48 -2.63 27.69 39.16
C ILE A 48 -2.39 28.32 37.76
N VAL A 49 -2.94 29.51 37.51
CA VAL A 49 -3.28 30.09 36.19
C VAL A 49 -2.24 31.09 35.64
N LEU A 50 -1.80 30.86 34.38
CA LEU A 50 -1.46 31.76 33.24
C LEU A 50 -1.08 33.25 33.49
N PRO A 51 -0.10 33.81 32.72
CA PRO A 51 -0.31 34.09 31.29
C PRO A 51 0.78 33.61 30.31
N LEU A 52 0.30 33.13 29.16
CA LEU A 52 0.94 33.10 27.82
C LEU A 52 2.48 32.96 27.78
N ALA A 53 2.97 31.75 28.05
CA ALA A 53 4.09 31.20 27.29
C ALA A 53 3.50 30.25 26.24
N THR A 54 3.97 30.34 25.00
CA THR A 54 3.71 29.32 23.98
C THR A 54 4.35 28.00 24.45
N PRO A 55 3.64 26.86 24.41
CA PRO A 55 4.28 25.59 24.70
C PRO A 55 5.26 25.28 23.58
N ALA A 56 6.50 24.89 23.94
CA ALA A 56 7.38 24.20 23.01
C ALA A 56 6.63 22.96 22.50
N HIS A 57 6.44 22.87 21.19
CA HIS A 57 5.55 21.89 20.57
C HIS A 57 6.23 20.51 20.59
N THR A 58 6.02 19.74 21.66
CA THR A 58 6.54 18.37 21.78
C THR A 58 5.73 17.34 20.98
N ASP A 59 4.64 17.77 20.34
CA ASP A 59 3.89 16.96 19.40
C ASP A 59 4.43 17.22 17.97
N ALA A 60 4.60 16.18 17.16
CA ALA A 60 5.08 16.34 15.78
C ALA A 60 4.08 17.13 14.91
N ILE A 61 4.59 17.93 13.99
CA ILE A 61 3.82 18.75 13.07
C ILE A 61 3.13 17.84 12.03
N PRO A 62 1.78 17.82 11.96
CA PRO A 62 1.07 16.96 11.02
C PRO A 62 1.10 17.53 9.60
N LEU A 63 1.56 16.73 8.64
CA LEU A 63 1.57 17.04 7.21
C LEU A 63 0.37 16.33 6.55
N ASN A 64 -0.53 17.12 5.97
CA ASN A 64 -1.76 16.62 5.36
C ASN A 64 -1.77 16.79 3.84
N THR A 65 -0.99 17.73 3.28
CA THR A 65 -0.93 17.97 1.83
C THR A 65 0.50 18.14 1.33
N ILE A 66 0.68 18.15 0.00
CA ILE A 66 1.99 18.38 -0.63
C ILE A 66 2.49 19.82 -0.43
N GLU A 67 1.59 20.77 -0.22
CA GLU A 67 1.91 22.13 0.18
C GLU A 67 2.45 22.20 1.62
N ASP A 68 2.02 21.32 2.54
CA ASP A 68 2.59 21.25 3.90
C ASP A 68 4.05 20.76 3.86
N LEU A 69 4.36 19.77 3.03
CA LEU A 69 5.75 19.33 2.78
C LEU A 69 6.61 20.48 2.24
N GLN A 70 6.08 21.30 1.35
CA GLN A 70 6.83 22.39 0.72
C GLN A 70 7.18 23.54 1.69
N LYS A 71 6.46 23.67 2.81
CA LYS A 71 6.76 24.65 3.88
C LYS A 71 8.02 24.32 4.67
N ILE A 72 8.49 23.07 4.68
CA ILE A 72 9.65 22.65 5.48
C ILE A 72 10.90 23.40 5.04
N GLY A 73 11.40 24.27 5.93
CA GLY A 73 12.53 25.18 5.70
C GLY A 73 12.18 26.50 4.98
N ASN A 74 10.92 26.71 4.63
CA ASN A 74 10.41 27.91 3.95
C ASN A 74 9.39 28.71 4.79
N ASP A 75 8.92 28.15 5.90
CA ASP A 75 7.99 28.75 6.86
C ASP A 75 8.55 28.57 8.28
N ASP A 76 8.52 29.62 9.12
CA ASP A 76 9.08 29.59 10.48
C ASP A 76 8.38 28.56 11.39
N MET A 77 7.13 28.18 11.10
CA MET A 77 6.42 27.11 11.80
C MET A 77 6.84 25.70 11.35
N TYR A 78 7.61 25.59 10.26
CA TYR A 78 8.08 24.34 9.68
C TYR A 78 9.62 24.36 9.55
N PRO A 79 10.39 24.43 10.65
CA PRO A 79 11.84 24.54 10.62
C PRO A 79 12.54 23.23 10.20
N LEU A 80 13.74 23.34 9.61
CA LEU A 80 14.51 22.19 9.10
C LEU A 80 14.96 21.17 10.16
N ASN A 81 14.89 21.51 11.44
CA ASN A 81 15.13 20.64 12.60
C ASN A 81 13.83 20.17 13.29
N GLY A 82 12.66 20.49 12.75
CA GLY A 82 11.35 20.10 13.29
C GLY A 82 11.06 18.59 13.22
N SER A 83 10.05 18.15 13.96
CA SER A 83 9.53 16.78 13.88
C SER A 83 8.21 16.79 13.12
N TYR A 84 8.09 15.93 12.11
CA TYR A 84 7.00 15.89 11.15
C TYR A 84 6.40 14.50 11.04
N VAL A 85 5.09 14.44 10.90
CA VAL A 85 4.33 13.21 10.73
C VAL A 85 3.37 13.37 9.56
N ILE A 86 3.45 12.49 8.56
CA ILE A 86 2.40 12.38 7.53
C ILE A 86 1.18 11.68 8.16
N THR A 87 -0.01 12.25 7.95
CA THR A 87 -1.26 11.80 8.58
C THR A 87 -2.30 11.21 7.63
N GLN A 88 -2.03 11.26 6.33
CA GLN A 88 -2.82 10.66 5.25
C GLN A 88 -1.97 10.57 3.98
N ASP A 89 -2.40 9.79 2.98
CA ASP A 89 -1.73 9.75 1.67
C ASP A 89 -1.76 11.12 0.98
N ILE A 90 -0.67 11.48 0.31
CA ILE A 90 -0.46 12.80 -0.28
C ILE A 90 -0.40 12.68 -1.81
N ASP A 91 -1.37 13.25 -2.51
CA ASP A 91 -1.34 13.37 -3.96
C ASP A 91 -0.42 14.53 -4.40
N ALA A 92 0.78 14.18 -4.84
CA ALA A 92 1.81 15.10 -5.31
C ALA A 92 1.81 15.26 -6.85
N ARG A 93 0.86 14.67 -7.60
CA ARG A 93 0.82 14.76 -9.08
C ARG A 93 0.71 16.20 -9.59
N GLY A 94 0.09 17.09 -8.81
CA GLY A 94 -0.03 18.52 -9.13
C GLY A 94 1.32 19.24 -9.24
N THR A 95 2.37 18.74 -8.57
CA THR A 95 3.70 19.35 -8.55
C THR A 95 4.33 19.48 -9.93
N ALA A 96 3.94 18.65 -10.91
CA ALA A 96 4.43 18.73 -12.30
C ALA A 96 4.22 20.11 -12.96
N SER A 97 3.28 20.91 -12.44
CA SER A 97 3.01 22.28 -12.90
C SER A 97 3.65 23.39 -12.06
N TRP A 98 4.25 23.04 -10.91
CA TRP A 98 4.84 24.01 -9.98
C TRP A 98 6.17 24.55 -10.50
N ASN A 99 6.56 25.73 -9.99
CA ASN A 99 7.84 26.39 -10.25
C ASN A 99 8.17 26.48 -11.75
N ASP A 100 7.23 27.00 -12.54
CA ASP A 100 7.30 27.10 -14.01
C ASP A 100 7.56 25.74 -14.73
N GLY A 101 7.13 24.63 -14.12
CA GLY A 101 7.35 23.27 -14.63
C GLY A 101 8.64 22.61 -14.14
N ALA A 102 9.36 23.23 -13.20
CA ALA A 102 10.51 22.64 -12.51
C ALA A 102 10.13 21.63 -11.42
N GLY A 103 8.84 21.51 -11.08
CA GLY A 103 8.36 20.56 -10.09
C GLY A 103 8.40 21.07 -8.65
N PHE A 104 8.25 20.17 -7.68
CA PHE A 104 8.48 20.43 -6.26
C PHE A 104 9.89 21.03 -6.03
N ASP A 105 10.04 21.88 -5.02
CA ASP A 105 11.32 22.50 -4.63
C ASP A 105 11.99 21.66 -3.53
N PRO A 106 13.21 21.11 -3.75
CA PRO A 106 13.88 20.24 -2.78
C PRO A 106 13.98 20.84 -1.37
N ILE A 107 13.78 20.00 -0.35
CA ILE A 107 13.84 20.41 1.06
C ILE A 107 15.30 20.44 1.55
N GLY A 108 15.66 21.54 2.21
CA GLY A 108 17.04 21.82 2.66
C GLY A 108 17.93 22.36 1.54
N GLU A 109 19.09 22.90 1.90
CA GLU A 109 20.08 23.47 0.98
C GLU A 109 21.49 22.97 1.35
N TYR A 110 22.26 22.51 0.37
CA TYR A 110 23.68 22.22 0.52
C TYR A 110 24.50 23.50 0.50
N ASN A 111 24.97 23.93 1.67
CA ASN A 111 25.87 25.08 1.78
C ASN A 111 27.24 24.66 2.34
N TYR A 112 28.27 24.79 1.51
CA TYR A 112 29.67 24.46 1.84
C TYR A 112 30.21 25.21 3.09
N PHE A 113 29.60 26.34 3.46
CA PHE A 113 30.02 27.18 4.58
C PHE A 113 29.13 27.06 5.83
N SER A 114 27.98 26.38 5.76
CA SER A 114 27.10 26.17 6.91
C SER A 114 26.18 24.95 6.74
N SER A 115 26.15 24.07 7.74
CA SER A 115 25.14 23.01 7.83
C SER A 115 23.81 23.48 8.45
N SER A 116 23.60 24.79 8.64
CA SER A 116 22.35 25.33 9.23
C SER A 116 21.13 25.15 8.32
N LYS A 117 21.33 24.90 7.02
CA LYS A 117 20.26 24.71 6.04
C LYS A 117 20.03 23.26 5.60
N SER A 118 20.73 22.28 6.16
CA SER A 118 20.37 20.88 5.91
C SER A 118 19.15 20.45 6.71
N PHE A 119 18.37 19.49 6.19
CA PHE A 119 17.33 18.85 6.98
C PHE A 119 17.97 18.04 8.11
N LYS A 120 17.62 18.39 9.34
CA LYS A 120 18.16 17.83 10.60
C LYS A 120 17.06 17.29 11.52
N GLY A 121 15.81 17.44 11.11
CA GLY A 121 14.62 17.04 11.83
C GLY A 121 14.25 15.57 11.63
N THR A 122 13.02 15.23 11.99
CA THR A 122 12.44 13.91 11.73
C THR A 122 11.26 14.03 10.78
N LEU A 123 11.19 13.20 9.75
CA LEU A 123 9.98 12.98 8.95
C LEU A 123 9.56 11.51 9.10
N ASP A 124 8.42 11.28 9.73
CA ASP A 124 7.78 9.96 9.81
C ASP A 124 6.58 9.91 8.86
N GLY A 125 6.66 9.08 7.83
CA GLY A 125 5.55 8.88 6.90
C GLY A 125 4.39 8.08 7.49
N GLN A 126 4.58 7.39 8.61
CA GLN A 126 3.63 6.42 9.20
C GLN A 126 3.07 5.39 8.20
N GLY A 127 3.76 5.15 7.08
CA GLY A 127 3.32 4.27 6.00
C GLY A 127 2.44 4.94 4.93
N HIS A 128 2.13 6.23 5.05
CA HIS A 128 1.39 6.94 4.02
C HIS A 128 2.20 7.13 2.73
N VAL A 129 1.50 7.09 1.60
CA VAL A 129 2.10 7.18 0.26
C VAL A 129 2.07 8.62 -0.25
N ILE A 130 3.22 9.11 -0.72
CA ILE A 130 3.31 10.32 -1.54
C ILE A 130 3.23 9.89 -3.01
N LEU A 131 2.09 10.15 -3.64
CA LEU A 131 1.74 9.68 -4.98
C LEU A 131 2.14 10.70 -6.05
N GLY A 132 2.99 10.31 -7.00
CA GLY A 132 3.22 11.03 -8.24
C GLY A 132 4.07 12.30 -8.12
N LEU A 133 4.98 12.37 -7.14
CA LEU A 133 5.89 13.50 -6.95
C LEU A 133 6.70 13.79 -8.22
N ASN A 134 6.66 15.04 -8.70
CA ASN A 134 7.42 15.48 -9.87
C ASN A 134 8.44 16.56 -9.49
N ILE A 135 9.71 16.31 -9.81
CA ILE A 135 10.83 17.25 -9.72
C ILE A 135 11.56 17.20 -11.06
N ASN A 136 11.63 18.31 -11.79
CA ASN A 136 12.11 18.35 -13.16
C ASN A 136 13.17 19.45 -13.36
N ARG A 137 14.37 19.19 -12.85
CA ARG A 137 15.48 20.13 -12.74
C ARG A 137 16.77 19.60 -13.40
N PRO A 138 16.72 19.17 -14.69
CA PRO A 138 17.80 18.42 -15.34
C PRO A 138 19.15 19.15 -15.43
N ASP A 139 19.16 20.48 -15.30
CA ASP A 139 20.38 21.31 -15.29
C ASP A 139 20.94 21.60 -13.87
N GLN A 140 20.23 21.21 -12.80
CA GLN A 140 20.61 21.47 -11.41
C GLN A 140 21.27 20.25 -10.75
N ASP A 141 22.25 20.51 -9.89
CA ASP A 141 22.82 19.47 -9.02
C ASP A 141 21.97 19.33 -7.75
N PHE A 142 22.17 18.24 -7.01
CA PHE A 142 21.52 17.92 -5.74
C PHE A 142 19.98 17.82 -5.82
N VAL A 143 19.46 16.95 -6.69
CA VAL A 143 18.00 16.85 -6.93
C VAL A 143 17.36 15.61 -6.27
N GLY A 144 16.43 15.85 -5.36
CA GLY A 144 15.57 14.85 -4.70
C GLY A 144 14.48 15.55 -3.89
N MET A 145 13.59 14.81 -3.21
CA MET A 145 12.62 15.43 -2.30
C MET A 145 13.32 16.25 -1.20
N PHE A 146 14.47 15.76 -0.73
CA PHE A 146 15.46 16.51 0.03
C PHE A 146 16.71 16.79 -0.81
N GLU A 147 17.20 18.02 -0.80
CA GLU A 147 18.51 18.36 -1.37
C GLU A 147 19.63 17.75 -0.49
N TYR A 148 19.54 17.97 0.82
CA TYR A 148 20.58 17.58 1.76
C TYR A 148 20.03 17.24 3.15
N VAL A 149 20.28 16.01 3.58
CA VAL A 149 19.96 15.50 4.92
C VAL A 149 21.23 15.46 5.77
N GLY A 150 21.22 16.18 6.89
CA GLY A 150 22.35 16.28 7.83
C GLY A 150 22.38 15.19 8.89
N ASN A 151 23.34 15.32 9.81
CA ASN A 151 23.77 14.27 10.72
C ASN A 151 22.78 13.84 11.82
N THR A 152 21.67 14.57 12.00
CA THR A 152 20.56 14.20 12.89
C THR A 152 19.27 13.97 12.12
N GLY A 153 19.28 14.14 10.80
CA GLY A 153 18.09 13.97 9.96
C GLY A 153 17.64 12.51 9.94
N LEU A 154 16.39 12.27 10.36
CA LEU A 154 15.76 10.97 10.35
C LEU A 154 14.57 11.00 9.39
N ILE A 155 14.59 10.16 8.37
CA ILE A 155 13.47 9.98 7.44
C ILE A 155 13.04 8.52 7.54
N LYS A 156 11.81 8.29 8.01
CA LYS A 156 11.30 6.93 8.23
C LYS A 156 9.89 6.71 7.75
N ASN A 157 9.57 5.48 7.35
CA ASN A 157 8.23 5.08 6.88
C ASN A 157 7.69 5.90 5.69
N VAL A 158 8.56 6.53 4.88
CA VAL A 158 8.16 7.37 3.74
C VAL A 158 8.14 6.53 2.47
N VAL A 159 6.99 6.49 1.80
CA VAL A 159 6.78 5.76 0.54
C VAL A 159 6.52 6.74 -0.60
N LEU A 160 7.38 6.76 -1.62
CA LEU A 160 7.12 7.43 -2.90
C LEU A 160 6.59 6.42 -3.92
N SER A 161 5.47 6.72 -4.59
CA SER A 161 4.94 5.88 -5.67
C SER A 161 4.58 6.70 -6.90
N GLY A 162 5.06 6.30 -8.08
CA GLY A 162 4.92 7.02 -9.33
C GLY A 162 5.72 8.34 -9.36
N GLY A 163 5.47 9.15 -10.39
CA GLY A 163 6.15 10.45 -10.56
C GLY A 163 7.55 10.33 -11.15
N ALA A 164 8.29 11.45 -11.12
CA ALA A 164 9.61 11.53 -11.75
C ALA A 164 10.51 12.57 -11.08
N VAL A 165 11.76 12.20 -10.80
CA VAL A 165 12.82 13.08 -10.28
C VAL A 165 13.95 13.16 -11.30
N ARG A 166 14.12 14.33 -11.92
CA ARG A 166 15.14 14.61 -12.94
C ARG A 166 16.11 15.67 -12.46
N GLY A 167 17.40 15.35 -12.43
CA GLY A 167 18.48 16.26 -12.02
C GLY A 167 19.75 16.06 -12.85
N ARG A 168 20.84 16.72 -12.46
CA ARG A 168 22.13 16.61 -13.14
C ARG A 168 23.13 15.74 -12.37
N TYR A 169 23.51 16.13 -11.16
CA TYR A 169 24.55 15.47 -10.37
C TYR A 169 24.07 15.26 -8.94
N ARG A 170 24.26 14.06 -8.37
CA ARG A 170 23.64 13.62 -7.10
C ARG A 170 22.11 13.70 -7.21
N VAL A 171 21.50 12.64 -7.69
CA VAL A 171 20.05 12.57 -7.92
C VAL A 171 19.50 11.33 -7.22
N GLY A 172 18.46 11.50 -6.41
CA GLY A 172 17.76 10.40 -5.74
C GLY A 172 16.34 10.77 -5.41
N ALA A 173 15.40 9.81 -5.42
CA ALA A 173 13.98 10.12 -5.28
C ALA A 173 13.67 10.81 -3.95
N LEU A 174 14.15 10.25 -2.83
CA LEU A 174 13.98 10.86 -1.52
C LEU A 174 15.07 11.89 -1.21
N ALA A 175 16.34 11.60 -1.48
CA ALA A 175 17.42 12.56 -1.18
C ALA A 175 18.54 12.57 -2.21
N ALA A 176 19.05 13.75 -2.53
CA ALA A 176 20.25 13.86 -3.33
C ALA A 176 21.53 13.56 -2.54
N MET A 177 21.64 14.10 -1.32
CA MET A 177 22.77 13.85 -0.43
C MET A 177 22.36 13.59 1.02
N VAL A 178 22.98 12.59 1.63
CA VAL A 178 22.86 12.26 3.06
C VAL A 178 24.25 12.32 3.69
N ASP A 179 24.39 13.09 4.76
CA ASP A 179 25.65 13.31 5.50
C ASP A 179 25.43 13.06 7.00
N GLY A 180 25.62 11.82 7.43
CA GLY A 180 25.35 11.35 8.79
C GLY A 180 23.88 11.03 9.10
N GLY A 181 22.93 11.39 8.22
CA GLY A 181 21.50 11.13 8.42
C GLY A 181 21.11 9.64 8.35
N THR A 182 19.90 9.33 8.80
CA THR A 182 19.34 7.97 8.83
C THR A 182 18.06 7.87 8.01
N PHE A 183 17.98 6.81 7.19
CA PHE A 183 16.79 6.39 6.47
C PHE A 183 16.36 5.00 6.96
N GLU A 184 15.07 4.84 7.24
CA GLU A 184 14.51 3.61 7.83
C GLU A 184 13.14 3.29 7.24
N LEU A 185 12.88 2.05 6.83
CA LEU A 185 11.54 1.63 6.34
C LEU A 185 11.00 2.52 5.20
N CYS A 186 11.90 3.03 4.35
CA CYS A 186 11.57 3.94 3.26
C CYS A 186 11.53 3.20 1.91
N ALA A 187 10.57 3.56 1.06
CA ALA A 187 10.36 2.94 -0.23
C ALA A 187 10.24 3.98 -1.35
N ALA A 188 10.76 3.67 -2.53
CA ALA A 188 10.54 4.49 -3.72
C ALA A 188 10.29 3.64 -4.98
N LYS A 189 9.10 3.80 -5.57
CA LYS A 189 8.70 3.27 -6.88
C LYS A 189 8.57 4.43 -7.85
N THR A 190 9.69 4.95 -8.34
CA THR A 190 9.75 6.23 -9.07
C THR A 190 10.61 6.13 -10.32
N TYR A 191 10.49 7.12 -11.20
CA TYR A 191 11.47 7.35 -12.26
C TYR A 191 12.51 8.36 -11.78
N VAL A 192 13.79 7.98 -11.78
CA VAL A 192 14.90 8.86 -11.41
C VAL A 192 15.86 8.97 -12.59
N SER A 193 16.22 10.19 -13.01
CA SER A 193 17.20 10.37 -14.10
C SER A 193 18.19 11.51 -13.85
N GLY A 194 19.46 11.30 -14.19
CA GLY A 194 20.45 12.38 -14.25
C GLY A 194 21.77 11.98 -14.92
N MET A 195 22.81 12.82 -14.81
CA MET A 195 24.11 12.53 -15.42
C MET A 195 25.01 11.67 -14.52
N ALA A 196 25.10 11.94 -13.21
CA ALA A 196 25.98 11.15 -12.33
C ALA A 196 25.57 11.14 -10.86
N MET A 197 25.98 10.08 -10.15
CA MET A 197 25.58 9.77 -8.77
C MET A 197 24.05 9.69 -8.67
N VAL A 198 23.47 8.82 -9.49
CA VAL A 198 22.02 8.61 -9.59
C VAL A 198 21.65 7.34 -8.84
N GLY A 199 20.82 7.49 -7.79
CA GLY A 199 20.28 6.38 -7.00
C GLY A 199 18.76 6.36 -7.06
N GLY A 200 18.11 5.19 -7.02
CA GLY A 200 16.65 5.13 -6.94
C GLY A 200 16.08 5.76 -5.65
N LEU A 201 16.80 5.64 -4.52
CA LEU A 201 16.41 6.24 -3.24
C LEU A 201 17.25 7.48 -2.93
N VAL A 202 18.59 7.32 -2.98
CA VAL A 202 19.56 8.35 -2.56
C VAL A 202 20.70 8.50 -3.55
N GLY A 203 20.99 9.74 -3.99
CA GLY A 203 22.08 10.01 -4.93
C GLY A 203 23.46 9.66 -4.36
N THR A 204 23.83 10.29 -3.24
CA THR A 204 25.05 9.97 -2.48
C THR A 204 24.79 9.94 -0.99
N ILE A 205 25.38 8.97 -0.27
CA ILE A 205 25.39 8.92 1.19
C ILE A 205 26.83 8.87 1.74
N SER A 206 27.09 9.62 2.80
CA SER A 206 28.33 9.68 3.57
C SER A 206 27.99 9.62 5.06
N TYR A 207 28.79 8.89 5.86
CA TYR A 207 28.67 8.78 7.33
C TYR A 207 27.31 8.36 7.94
N GLY A 208 26.26 8.17 7.13
CA GLY A 208 24.91 7.85 7.57
C GLY A 208 24.52 6.39 7.37
N THR A 209 23.25 6.09 7.67
CA THR A 209 22.68 4.73 7.57
C THR A 209 21.42 4.73 6.69
N ILE A 210 21.30 3.76 5.79
CA ILE A 210 20.05 3.41 5.11
C ILE A 210 19.73 1.97 5.52
N LYS A 211 18.65 1.74 6.27
CA LYS A 211 18.26 0.42 6.75
C LYS A 211 16.81 0.07 6.41
N GLN A 212 16.55 -1.19 6.04
CA GLN A 212 15.20 -1.67 5.71
C GLN A 212 14.51 -0.78 4.66
N CYS A 213 15.26 -0.33 3.65
CA CYS A 213 14.74 0.52 2.58
C CYS A 213 14.80 -0.20 1.23
N HIS A 214 13.86 0.12 0.34
CA HIS A 214 13.83 -0.52 -0.97
C HIS A 214 13.39 0.37 -2.13
N THR A 215 13.74 -0.06 -3.34
CA THR A 215 13.41 0.65 -4.58
C THR A 215 12.85 -0.25 -5.66
N SER A 216 11.96 0.31 -6.47
CA SER A 216 11.48 -0.22 -7.74
C SER A 216 11.24 0.93 -8.72
N GLY A 217 10.75 0.65 -9.94
CA GLY A 217 10.64 1.67 -10.99
C GLY A 217 11.91 1.73 -11.86
N VAL A 218 12.34 2.93 -12.26
CA VAL A 218 13.38 3.12 -13.29
C VAL A 218 14.43 4.12 -12.83
N VAL A 219 15.71 3.76 -12.95
CA VAL A 219 16.85 4.63 -12.60
C VAL A 219 17.78 4.78 -13.80
N MET A 220 17.95 6.01 -14.31
CA MET A 220 18.79 6.29 -15.48
C MET A 220 19.92 7.28 -15.17
N GLY A 221 21.16 6.91 -15.49
CA GLY A 221 22.34 7.75 -15.31
C GLY A 221 23.18 7.85 -16.57
N ASP A 222 23.45 9.05 -17.10
CA ASP A 222 24.12 9.20 -18.41
C ASP A 222 25.66 9.05 -18.38
N GLU A 223 26.32 9.26 -17.23
CA GLU A 223 27.78 9.15 -17.10
C GLU A 223 28.24 8.15 -16.03
N ARG A 224 28.11 8.47 -14.72
CA ARG A 224 28.88 7.78 -13.66
C ARG A 224 28.07 7.48 -12.41
N TYR A 225 28.30 6.29 -11.84
CA TYR A 225 27.75 5.86 -10.56
C TYR A 225 26.21 5.87 -10.58
N THR A 226 25.66 4.87 -11.26
CA THR A 226 24.21 4.64 -11.34
C THR A 226 23.87 3.38 -10.54
N GLY A 227 22.98 3.49 -9.56
CA GLY A 227 22.60 2.38 -8.70
C GLY A 227 21.10 2.32 -8.41
N GLY A 228 20.51 1.12 -8.38
CA GLY A 228 19.07 0.98 -8.18
C GLY A 228 18.58 1.48 -6.81
N LEU A 229 19.39 1.39 -5.75
CA LEU A 229 19.11 2.02 -4.45
C LEU A 229 19.92 3.32 -4.27
N VAL A 230 21.24 3.26 -4.49
CA VAL A 230 22.17 4.37 -4.24
C VAL A 230 23.15 4.60 -5.39
N GLY A 231 23.34 5.85 -5.81
CA GLY A 231 24.33 6.18 -6.84
C GLY A 231 25.75 5.95 -6.33
N ARG A 232 26.10 6.62 -5.23
CA ARG A 232 27.37 6.46 -4.53
C ARG A 232 27.19 6.24 -3.03
N HIS A 233 27.65 5.08 -2.57
CA HIS A 233 27.73 4.76 -1.15
C HIS A 233 29.15 5.01 -0.61
N GLY A 234 29.31 6.06 0.19
CA GLY A 234 30.56 6.39 0.88
C GLY A 234 31.35 7.55 0.26
N GLU A 235 31.53 8.62 1.05
CA GLU A 235 32.63 9.57 0.92
C GLU A 235 33.31 9.75 2.29
N GLY A 236 34.64 9.91 2.31
CA GLY A 236 35.38 10.26 3.52
C GLY A 236 36.07 9.10 4.23
N ILE A 237 36.22 9.21 5.55
CA ILE A 237 37.08 8.33 6.38
C ILE A 237 36.34 7.36 7.31
N SER A 238 35.06 7.58 7.57
CA SER A 238 34.23 6.66 8.36
C SER A 238 33.17 6.03 7.46
N PRO A 239 32.85 4.73 7.61
CA PRO A 239 31.93 4.05 6.72
C PRO A 239 30.48 4.48 6.98
N SER A 240 29.76 4.74 5.90
CA SER A 240 28.29 4.66 5.87
C SER A 240 27.84 3.20 5.78
N VAL A 241 26.57 2.94 6.13
CA VAL A 241 25.99 1.59 6.20
C VAL A 241 24.70 1.48 5.39
N LEU A 242 24.60 0.43 4.57
CA LEU A 242 23.37 -0.08 3.99
C LEU A 242 23.07 -1.45 4.63
N LEU A 243 21.90 -1.61 5.24
CA LEU A 243 21.55 -2.81 6.01
C LEU A 243 20.12 -3.26 5.71
N ASN A 244 19.92 -4.54 5.38
CA ASN A 244 18.58 -5.09 5.11
C ASN A 244 17.84 -4.35 3.97
N CYS A 245 18.53 -3.95 2.90
CA CYS A 245 17.96 -3.14 1.82
C CYS A 245 17.85 -3.91 0.49
N TYR A 246 16.93 -3.53 -0.39
CA TYR A 246 16.87 -4.17 -1.72
C TYR A 246 16.48 -3.23 -2.86
N SER A 247 16.83 -3.62 -4.09
CA SER A 247 16.42 -2.89 -5.29
C SER A 247 15.91 -3.84 -6.36
N ARG A 248 14.72 -3.55 -6.87
CA ARG A 248 14.11 -4.15 -8.05
C ARG A 248 13.93 -3.15 -9.18
N ALA A 249 14.55 -1.97 -9.07
CA ALA A 249 14.48 -0.96 -10.11
C ALA A 249 15.22 -1.41 -11.38
N ALA A 250 14.66 -1.10 -12.55
CA ALA A 250 15.37 -1.23 -13.82
C ALA A 250 16.41 -0.10 -13.91
N VAL A 251 17.69 -0.46 -13.91
CA VAL A 251 18.83 0.47 -13.90
C VAL A 251 19.42 0.53 -15.31
N SER A 252 19.53 1.74 -15.87
CA SER A 252 20.27 2.02 -17.11
C SER A 252 21.35 3.05 -16.82
N GLY A 253 22.63 2.65 -16.92
CA GLY A 253 23.75 3.53 -16.62
C GLY A 253 24.72 3.74 -17.78
N GLY A 254 25.38 4.90 -17.80
CA GLY A 254 26.30 5.29 -18.86
C GLY A 254 27.69 4.69 -18.69
N TYR A 255 28.69 5.50 -19.01
CA TYR A 255 30.09 5.08 -19.18
C TYR A 255 30.78 4.44 -17.96
N LEU A 256 30.43 4.77 -16.71
CA LEU A 256 31.25 4.43 -15.55
C LEU A 256 30.43 3.92 -14.35
N TYR A 257 30.47 2.61 -14.13
CA TYR A 257 30.00 1.93 -12.92
C TYR A 257 28.48 1.99 -12.71
N THR A 258 27.83 0.94 -13.20
CA THR A 258 26.39 0.71 -13.05
C THR A 258 26.15 -0.54 -12.20
N GLY A 259 25.30 -0.46 -11.18
CA GLY A 259 25.01 -1.56 -10.25
C GLY A 259 23.53 -1.72 -9.92
N GLY A 260 23.04 -2.95 -9.75
CA GLY A 260 21.63 -3.20 -9.41
C GLY A 260 21.20 -2.61 -8.06
N LEU A 261 22.08 -2.58 -7.05
CA LEU A 261 21.87 -1.88 -5.77
C LEU A 261 22.66 -0.57 -5.71
N ALA A 262 23.96 -0.60 -6.02
CA ALA A 262 24.88 0.53 -5.82
C ALA A 262 25.79 0.78 -7.03
N GLY A 263 25.86 2.02 -7.51
CA GLY A 263 26.79 2.38 -8.59
C GLY A 263 28.25 2.21 -8.16
N LEU A 264 28.64 2.88 -7.06
CA LEU A 264 29.90 2.64 -6.35
C LEU A 264 29.65 2.38 -4.87
N ASN A 265 30.31 1.35 -4.33
CA ASN A 265 30.40 1.09 -2.89
C ASN A 265 31.81 1.41 -2.33
N ALA A 266 31.84 2.17 -1.24
CA ALA A 266 33.00 2.39 -0.37
C ALA A 266 32.65 2.24 1.13
N GLY A 267 31.38 1.96 1.46
CA GLY A 267 30.91 1.72 2.83
C GLY A 267 30.69 0.23 3.13
N VAL A 268 29.81 -0.05 4.09
CA VAL A 268 29.41 -1.42 4.48
C VAL A 268 28.01 -1.72 3.95
N ILE A 269 27.85 -2.77 3.13
CA ILE A 269 26.54 -3.28 2.69
C ILE A 269 26.33 -4.67 3.27
N GLN A 270 25.22 -4.86 3.99
CA GLN A 270 24.88 -6.10 4.69
C GLN A 270 23.45 -6.53 4.38
N ASN A 271 23.24 -7.84 4.29
CA ASN A 271 21.92 -8.48 4.16
C ASN A 271 21.04 -7.82 3.10
N SER A 272 21.57 -7.54 1.91
CA SER A 272 20.88 -6.73 0.90
C SER A 272 20.86 -7.44 -0.47
N PHE A 273 19.86 -7.16 -1.31
CA PHE A 273 19.77 -7.81 -2.64
C PHE A 273 19.39 -6.91 -3.81
N ALA A 274 19.74 -7.34 -5.02
CA ALA A 274 19.35 -6.69 -6.27
C ALA A 274 18.66 -7.70 -7.22
N ALA A 275 17.46 -7.36 -7.69
CA ALA A 275 16.62 -8.19 -8.56
C ALA A 275 15.80 -7.33 -9.54
N GLY A 276 16.45 -6.33 -10.15
CA GLY A 276 15.94 -5.53 -11.25
C GLY A 276 16.89 -5.59 -12.44
N GLU A 277 16.40 -5.33 -13.65
CA GLU A 277 17.22 -5.32 -14.87
C GLU A 277 18.36 -4.31 -14.75
N VAL A 278 19.59 -4.70 -15.14
CA VAL A 278 20.74 -3.79 -15.17
C VAL A 278 21.27 -3.72 -16.60
N THR A 279 21.19 -2.54 -17.19
CA THR A 279 21.73 -2.22 -18.52
C THR A 279 22.79 -1.13 -18.39
N ALA A 280 23.80 -1.17 -19.27
CA ALA A 280 24.82 -0.14 -19.30
C ALA A 280 25.35 0.13 -20.71
N ASP A 281 26.05 1.25 -20.90
CA ASP A 281 26.75 1.56 -22.15
C ASP A 281 27.76 0.44 -22.50
N PRO A 282 27.66 -0.20 -23.69
CA PRO A 282 28.61 -1.22 -24.14
C PRO A 282 30.07 -0.76 -24.22
N ASP A 283 30.33 0.55 -24.30
CA ASP A 283 31.67 1.15 -24.29
C ASP A 283 32.13 1.59 -22.88
N GLY A 284 31.38 1.25 -21.82
CA GLY A 284 31.68 1.62 -20.42
C GLY A 284 32.66 0.69 -19.67
N ASP A 285 33.26 1.19 -18.58
CA ASP A 285 34.36 0.47 -17.87
C ASP A 285 33.90 -0.62 -16.88
N ALA A 286 32.65 -0.61 -16.37
CA ALA A 286 32.11 -1.69 -15.53
C ALA A 286 30.60 -1.64 -15.30
N THR A 287 29.99 -2.83 -15.27
CA THR A 287 28.59 -3.10 -14.94
C THR A 287 28.54 -4.29 -14.00
N GLY A 288 27.64 -4.29 -13.00
CA GLY A 288 27.49 -5.40 -12.09
C GLY A 288 26.06 -5.62 -11.60
N GLY A 289 25.67 -6.88 -11.42
CA GLY A 289 24.32 -7.21 -10.94
C GLY A 289 23.97 -6.63 -9.56
N PHE A 290 24.96 -6.38 -8.68
CA PHE A 290 24.76 -5.77 -7.36
C PHE A 290 25.46 -4.41 -7.22
N ALA A 291 26.78 -4.39 -7.34
CA ALA A 291 27.62 -3.20 -7.31
C ALA A 291 28.39 -3.04 -8.64
N GLY A 292 28.44 -1.81 -9.16
CA GLY A 292 29.24 -1.45 -10.33
C GLY A 292 30.74 -1.40 -10.02
N GLU A 293 31.11 -0.73 -8.92
CA GLU A 293 32.45 -0.73 -8.31
C GLU A 293 32.36 -1.02 -6.81
N ASN A 294 33.34 -1.73 -6.25
CA ASN A 294 33.41 -1.98 -4.81
C ASN A 294 34.83 -1.80 -4.24
N SER A 295 34.94 -0.84 -3.34
CA SER A 295 36.09 -0.58 -2.47
C SER A 295 35.78 -0.76 -0.97
N GLY A 296 34.52 -1.05 -0.65
CA GLY A 296 34.01 -1.27 0.70
C GLY A 296 33.79 -2.74 1.06
N VAL A 297 33.01 -2.97 2.11
CA VAL A 297 32.64 -4.31 2.60
C VAL A 297 31.24 -4.67 2.11
N ILE A 298 31.07 -5.88 1.60
CA ILE A 298 29.77 -6.43 1.19
C ILE A 298 29.66 -7.84 1.81
N THR A 299 28.62 -8.08 2.60
CA THR A 299 28.46 -9.33 3.37
C THR A 299 27.01 -9.83 3.29
N ALA A 300 26.82 -11.14 3.10
CA ALA A 300 25.50 -11.78 2.98
C ALA A 300 24.55 -11.06 2.00
N CYS A 301 25.09 -10.54 0.89
CA CYS A 301 24.34 -9.82 -0.14
C CYS A 301 24.26 -10.63 -1.43
N TYR A 302 23.14 -10.54 -2.14
CA TYR A 302 22.82 -11.37 -3.30
C TYR A 302 22.36 -10.56 -4.50
N TRP A 303 22.44 -11.12 -5.69
CA TRP A 303 21.85 -10.52 -6.88
C TRP A 303 21.41 -11.58 -7.89
N ASP A 304 20.33 -11.26 -8.59
CA ASP A 304 19.71 -12.18 -9.54
C ASP A 304 20.41 -12.12 -10.91
N LYS A 305 21.01 -13.23 -11.35
CA LYS A 305 21.71 -13.32 -12.65
C LYS A 305 20.76 -13.25 -13.85
N ASP A 306 19.56 -13.82 -13.72
CA ASP A 306 18.63 -13.98 -14.83
C ASP A 306 17.86 -12.66 -15.06
N ILE A 307 17.43 -12.00 -13.98
CA ILE A 307 16.72 -10.71 -14.03
C ILE A 307 17.67 -9.53 -14.25
N THR A 308 18.83 -9.47 -13.58
CA THR A 308 19.78 -8.35 -13.84
C THR A 308 20.41 -8.41 -15.23
N GLY A 309 20.40 -9.59 -15.87
CA GLY A 309 21.09 -9.85 -17.14
C GLY A 309 22.63 -9.83 -17.04
N GLN A 310 23.19 -9.72 -15.83
CA GLN A 310 24.63 -9.55 -15.63
C GLN A 310 25.36 -10.88 -15.41
N SER A 311 26.58 -10.97 -15.94
CA SER A 311 27.44 -12.16 -15.77
C SER A 311 28.39 -12.07 -14.57
N GLY A 312 28.42 -10.92 -13.88
CA GLY A 312 29.26 -10.68 -12.71
C GLY A 312 28.87 -9.38 -11.98
N SER A 313 29.60 -9.07 -10.91
CA SER A 313 29.48 -7.81 -10.16
C SER A 313 30.74 -7.56 -9.33
N ALA A 314 30.99 -6.31 -8.94
CA ALA A 314 32.10 -5.95 -8.05
C ALA A 314 31.93 -6.47 -6.60
N GLY A 315 30.74 -6.96 -6.24
CA GLY A 315 30.48 -7.65 -4.98
C GLY A 315 29.09 -8.30 -4.95
N GLY A 316 28.74 -8.95 -3.84
CA GLY A 316 27.52 -9.74 -3.72
C GLY A 316 27.59 -11.08 -4.47
N SER A 317 26.84 -12.08 -4.01
CA SER A 317 26.82 -13.42 -4.59
C SER A 317 25.70 -13.55 -5.63
N GLY A 318 26.09 -13.82 -6.89
CA GLY A 318 25.15 -13.98 -7.99
C GLY A 318 24.40 -15.32 -7.93
N ARG A 319 23.07 -15.26 -7.87
CA ARG A 319 22.12 -16.38 -7.74
C ARG A 319 21.15 -16.41 -8.91
N MET A 320 20.67 -17.58 -9.32
CA MET A 320 19.60 -17.70 -10.32
C MET A 320 18.29 -17.23 -9.67
N THR A 321 17.26 -16.87 -10.45
CA THR A 321 15.95 -16.53 -9.88
C THR A 321 15.40 -17.63 -8.99
N THR A 322 15.49 -18.88 -9.44
CA THR A 322 15.09 -20.07 -8.66
C THR A 322 15.95 -20.34 -7.42
N GLU A 323 17.06 -19.63 -7.21
CA GLU A 323 17.84 -19.67 -5.97
C GLU A 323 17.47 -18.53 -4.99
N MET A 324 16.77 -17.49 -5.47
CA MET A 324 16.42 -16.25 -4.74
C MET A 324 14.92 -16.06 -4.50
N THR A 325 14.05 -16.75 -5.23
CA THR A 325 12.61 -16.78 -5.02
C THR A 325 12.18 -18.00 -4.20
N TYR A 326 11.00 -17.95 -3.57
CA TYR A 326 10.52 -19.02 -2.70
C TYR A 326 10.17 -20.30 -3.50
N PRO A 327 10.53 -21.51 -3.01
CA PRO A 327 11.35 -21.79 -1.84
C PRO A 327 12.84 -21.52 -2.11
N TYR A 328 13.48 -20.73 -1.25
CA TYR A 328 14.87 -20.29 -1.43
C TYR A 328 15.87 -21.45 -1.43
N ALA A 329 16.94 -21.33 -2.20
CA ALA A 329 18.07 -22.26 -2.07
C ALA A 329 18.71 -22.08 -0.68
N GLY A 330 18.96 -23.17 0.05
CA GLY A 330 19.50 -23.14 1.42
C GLY A 330 20.90 -22.56 1.62
N ASN A 331 21.50 -21.97 0.58
CA ASN A 331 22.74 -21.19 0.62
C ASN A 331 22.54 -19.71 0.20
N THR A 332 21.31 -19.29 -0.03
CA THR A 332 20.85 -17.90 -0.21
C THR A 332 20.23 -17.42 1.12
N TYR A 333 20.31 -16.12 1.40
CA TYR A 333 19.79 -15.49 2.63
C TYR A 333 20.27 -16.12 3.96
N VAL A 334 21.44 -16.77 3.94
CA VAL A 334 22.00 -17.43 5.13
C VAL A 334 22.35 -16.38 6.19
N GLY A 335 21.79 -16.53 7.40
CA GLY A 335 21.97 -15.58 8.49
C GLY A 335 21.11 -14.32 8.37
N TRP A 336 20.12 -14.29 7.46
CA TRP A 336 19.09 -13.26 7.45
C TRP A 336 18.02 -13.57 8.50
N ASP A 337 17.54 -12.52 9.16
CA ASP A 337 16.49 -12.61 10.16
C ASP A 337 15.10 -12.57 9.47
N PHE A 338 14.45 -13.72 9.41
CA PHE A 338 13.07 -13.88 8.94
C PHE A 338 12.02 -13.85 10.08
N ALA A 339 12.42 -13.46 11.30
CA ALA A 339 11.52 -13.34 12.45
C ALA A 339 11.10 -11.88 12.71
N GLU A 340 12.02 -10.91 12.58
CA GLU A 340 11.76 -9.49 12.84
C GLU A 340 12.02 -8.58 11.63
N THR A 341 12.88 -8.98 10.69
CA THR A 341 13.29 -8.12 9.56
C THR A 341 12.62 -8.48 8.23
N TRP A 342 12.73 -9.74 7.81
CA TRP A 342 12.34 -10.23 6.49
C TRP A 342 11.13 -11.17 6.56
N VAL A 343 10.38 -11.26 5.46
CA VAL A 343 9.25 -12.18 5.27
C VAL A 343 9.49 -13.02 4.03
N GLU A 344 9.12 -14.31 4.11
CA GLU A 344 9.13 -15.22 2.98
C GLU A 344 7.92 -14.97 2.07
N ASP A 345 8.15 -14.65 0.80
CA ASP A 345 7.07 -14.46 -0.19
C ASP A 345 6.62 -15.81 -0.76
N MET A 346 5.94 -16.59 0.08
CA MET A 346 5.52 -17.97 -0.21
C MET A 346 4.52 -18.09 -1.38
N ASP A 347 3.76 -17.02 -1.58
CA ASP A 347 2.86 -16.79 -2.70
C ASP A 347 3.39 -15.53 -3.40
N PRO A 348 3.85 -15.57 -4.67
CA PRO A 348 4.71 -14.53 -5.27
C PRO A 348 3.96 -13.24 -5.67
N VAL A 349 3.11 -12.74 -4.78
CA VAL A 349 2.23 -11.57 -4.97
C VAL A 349 2.80 -10.32 -4.30
N SER A 350 3.56 -10.46 -3.21
CA SER A 350 4.04 -9.32 -2.43
C SER A 350 5.32 -8.72 -3.02
N ASN A 351 6.21 -9.57 -3.55
CA ASN A 351 7.50 -9.16 -4.09
C ASN A 351 8.04 -10.15 -5.14
N ASP A 352 7.16 -10.76 -5.95
CA ASP A 352 7.48 -11.73 -7.01
C ASP A 352 8.32 -12.93 -6.53
N GLY A 353 8.04 -13.40 -5.31
CA GLY A 353 8.70 -14.56 -4.69
C GLY A 353 9.98 -14.24 -3.94
N TYR A 354 10.54 -13.03 -4.05
CA TYR A 354 11.74 -12.60 -3.31
C TYR A 354 11.38 -12.18 -1.87
N PRO A 355 12.29 -12.30 -0.88
CA PRO A 355 12.06 -11.77 0.45
C PRO A 355 11.67 -10.29 0.43
N PHE A 356 10.70 -9.91 1.26
CA PHE A 356 10.33 -8.51 1.50
C PHE A 356 10.45 -8.17 2.99
N LEU A 357 10.35 -6.89 3.34
CA LEU A 357 10.58 -6.43 4.71
C LEU A 357 9.28 -6.44 5.51
N LEU A 358 9.33 -6.93 6.75
CA LEU A 358 8.15 -7.16 7.60
C LEU A 358 7.32 -5.89 7.86
N ASP A 359 8.01 -4.80 8.19
CA ASP A 359 7.40 -3.51 8.56
C ASP A 359 7.35 -2.50 7.40
N THR A 360 7.74 -2.86 6.18
CA THR A 360 7.42 -2.03 5.01
C THR A 360 6.02 -2.38 4.53
N LEU A 361 5.11 -1.40 4.53
CA LEU A 361 3.84 -1.58 3.84
C LEU A 361 4.10 -1.96 2.38
N PRO A 362 3.30 -2.89 1.81
CA PRO A 362 3.41 -3.20 0.40
C PRO A 362 3.28 -1.90 -0.40
N LEU A 363 4.22 -1.67 -1.31
CA LEU A 363 4.05 -0.63 -2.33
C LEU A 363 2.67 -0.84 -2.94
N PRO A 364 1.84 0.21 -3.12
CA PRO A 364 0.62 0.06 -3.88
C PRO A 364 1.00 -0.57 -5.23
N GLN A 365 0.35 -1.68 -5.57
CA GLN A 365 0.51 -2.35 -6.85
C GLN A 365 0.36 -1.30 -7.97
N ASP A 366 1.08 -1.50 -9.08
CA ASP A 366 1.18 -0.50 -10.14
C ASP A 366 -0.20 0.10 -10.44
N SER A 367 -0.33 1.43 -10.41
CA SER A 367 -1.62 2.11 -10.60
C SER A 367 -2.10 2.10 -12.07
N CYS A 368 -1.69 1.06 -12.81
CA CYS A 368 -2.19 0.62 -14.09
C CYS A 368 -2.90 -0.74 -14.01
N ASP A 369 -2.69 -1.52 -12.95
CA ASP A 369 -3.45 -2.74 -12.66
C ASP A 369 -4.93 -2.35 -12.53
N ASP A 370 -5.71 -2.73 -13.54
CA ASP A 370 -7.15 -2.47 -13.57
C ASP A 370 -7.97 -3.59 -12.91
N GLY A 371 -7.27 -4.58 -12.32
CA GLY A 371 -7.85 -5.77 -11.69
C GLY A 371 -8.23 -6.88 -12.66
N ASN A 372 -7.85 -6.80 -13.94
CA ASN A 372 -8.13 -7.79 -14.97
C ASN A 372 -7.04 -8.86 -15.05
N PRO A 373 -7.27 -10.10 -14.56
CA PRO A 373 -6.28 -11.18 -14.59
C PRO A 373 -5.92 -11.65 -16.01
N CYS A 374 -6.63 -11.21 -17.05
CA CYS A 374 -6.29 -11.51 -18.44
C CYS A 374 -5.27 -10.55 -19.06
N THR A 375 -4.82 -9.50 -18.35
CA THR A 375 -3.86 -8.53 -18.87
C THR A 375 -2.69 -8.35 -17.91
N VAL A 376 -1.50 -8.20 -18.49
CA VAL A 376 -0.34 -7.68 -17.77
C VAL A 376 -0.30 -6.18 -18.02
N ASP A 377 -0.67 -5.41 -17.01
CA ASP A 377 -0.71 -3.96 -17.11
C ASP A 377 0.65 -3.34 -16.83
N ARG A 378 1.17 -2.58 -17.80
CA ARG A 378 2.46 -1.93 -17.70
C ARG A 378 2.32 -0.43 -17.91
N TYR A 379 2.88 0.37 -17.00
CA TYR A 379 3.01 1.80 -17.22
C TYR A 379 4.08 2.06 -18.30
N ASN A 380 3.67 2.59 -19.46
CA ASN A 380 4.61 3.00 -20.50
C ASN A 380 5.16 4.41 -20.17
N TRP A 381 6.45 4.46 -19.84
CA TRP A 381 7.14 5.67 -19.42
C TRP A 381 7.49 6.66 -20.55
N GLU A 382 7.40 6.26 -21.81
CA GLU A 382 7.58 7.15 -22.97
C GLU A 382 6.27 7.87 -23.36
N SER A 383 5.11 7.23 -23.12
CA SER A 383 3.80 7.75 -23.48
C SER A 383 3.00 8.33 -22.30
N CYS A 384 3.44 8.08 -21.06
CA CYS A 384 2.71 8.40 -19.82
C CYS A 384 1.29 7.81 -19.81
N ALA A 385 1.15 6.57 -20.26
CA ALA A 385 -0.12 5.84 -20.32
C ALA A 385 0.05 4.39 -19.85
N CYS A 386 -1.03 3.81 -19.32
CA CYS A 386 -1.11 2.39 -19.03
C CYS A 386 -1.32 1.61 -20.34
N GLU A 387 -0.54 0.55 -20.52
CA GLU A 387 -0.65 -0.40 -21.63
C GLU A 387 -0.99 -1.78 -21.06
N SER A 388 -2.20 -2.25 -21.36
CA SER A 388 -2.69 -3.58 -20.97
C SER A 388 -2.32 -4.60 -22.05
N ILE A 389 -1.39 -5.51 -21.76
CA ILE A 389 -0.94 -6.55 -22.71
C ILE A 389 -1.77 -7.83 -22.46
N PRO A 390 -2.50 -8.37 -23.46
CA PRO A 390 -3.25 -9.62 -23.28
C PRO A 390 -2.34 -10.79 -22.89
N MET A 391 -2.72 -11.51 -21.85
CA MET A 391 -2.14 -12.77 -21.39
C MET A 391 -3.12 -13.91 -21.67
N GLU A 392 -2.60 -15.10 -22.00
CA GLU A 392 -3.43 -16.29 -22.15
C GLU A 392 -3.80 -16.84 -20.76
N CYS A 393 -5.08 -17.19 -20.58
CA CYS A 393 -5.72 -17.48 -19.30
C CYS A 393 -5.67 -18.98 -18.94
N ASP A 394 -4.53 -19.63 -19.14
CA ASP A 394 -4.36 -21.09 -19.02
C ASP A 394 -4.31 -21.53 -17.54
N ASP A 395 -5.27 -22.33 -17.06
CA ASP A 395 -5.25 -22.90 -15.68
C ASP A 395 -4.53 -24.26 -15.59
N ALA A 396 -4.05 -24.78 -16.72
CA ALA A 396 -3.43 -26.09 -16.87
C ALA A 396 -4.32 -27.29 -16.47
N ASP A 397 -5.64 -27.14 -16.39
CA ASP A 397 -6.59 -28.25 -16.30
C ASP A 397 -7.09 -28.64 -17.71
N ASP A 398 -6.65 -29.78 -18.24
CA ASP A 398 -7.13 -30.31 -19.53
C ASP A 398 -8.66 -30.50 -19.59
N CYS A 399 -9.36 -30.45 -18.45
CA CYS A 399 -10.82 -30.52 -18.33
C CYS A 399 -11.54 -29.16 -18.26
N THR A 400 -10.86 -28.04 -18.50
CA THR A 400 -11.46 -26.71 -18.72
C THR A 400 -11.27 -26.25 -20.17
N VAL A 401 -12.03 -25.22 -20.56
CA VAL A 401 -11.81 -24.43 -21.77
C VAL A 401 -11.65 -23.00 -21.31
N ASP A 402 -10.42 -22.51 -21.46
CA ASP A 402 -10.04 -21.21 -20.95
C ASP A 402 -10.34 -20.09 -21.93
N ALA A 403 -10.99 -19.05 -21.43
CA ALA A 403 -11.27 -17.84 -22.18
C ALA A 403 -11.29 -16.62 -21.26
N CYS A 404 -10.64 -15.54 -21.69
CA CYS A 404 -10.94 -14.24 -21.11
C CYS A 404 -12.28 -13.72 -21.63
N VAL A 405 -13.22 -13.44 -20.74
CA VAL A 405 -14.53 -12.87 -21.07
C VAL A 405 -14.77 -11.62 -20.23
N GLU A 406 -14.94 -10.47 -20.88
CA GLU A 406 -15.19 -9.16 -20.25
C GLU A 406 -14.17 -8.75 -19.15
N GLY A 407 -12.92 -9.20 -19.25
CA GLY A 407 -11.85 -8.86 -18.30
C GLY A 407 -11.82 -9.76 -17.05
N VAL A 408 -12.42 -10.95 -17.15
CA VAL A 408 -12.35 -11.99 -16.14
C VAL A 408 -11.85 -13.28 -16.78
N CYS A 409 -10.93 -13.97 -16.10
CA CYS A 409 -10.51 -15.31 -16.45
C CYS A 409 -11.68 -16.29 -16.23
N VAL A 410 -12.18 -16.89 -17.31
CA VAL A 410 -13.28 -17.86 -17.28
C VAL A 410 -12.78 -19.22 -17.74
N HIS A 411 -12.51 -20.06 -16.76
CA HIS A 411 -12.26 -21.49 -16.94
C HIS A 411 -13.61 -22.19 -17.07
N THR A 412 -14.06 -22.47 -18.30
CA THR A 412 -15.34 -23.16 -18.52
C THR A 412 -15.13 -24.68 -18.48
N PRO A 413 -15.66 -25.42 -17.50
CA PRO A 413 -15.46 -26.87 -17.45
C PRO A 413 -15.98 -27.56 -18.71
N ILE A 414 -15.26 -28.56 -19.20
CA ILE A 414 -15.71 -29.44 -20.28
C ILE A 414 -16.96 -30.17 -19.79
N LEU A 415 -18.11 -29.74 -20.29
CA LEU A 415 -19.42 -30.32 -20.02
C LEU A 415 -19.53 -31.69 -20.69
N CYS A 416 -19.04 -32.70 -19.98
CA CYS A 416 -19.40 -34.09 -20.18
C CYS A 416 -20.83 -34.30 -19.65
N ASP A 417 -21.80 -34.16 -20.55
CA ASP A 417 -23.22 -34.46 -20.35
C ASP A 417 -23.65 -35.21 -21.62
N ASP A 418 -23.81 -36.53 -21.55
CA ASP A 418 -24.32 -37.33 -22.67
C ASP A 418 -25.86 -37.37 -22.73
N SER A 419 -26.50 -36.67 -21.80
CA SER A 419 -27.93 -36.58 -21.55
C SER A 419 -28.60 -37.90 -21.15
N ASP A 420 -27.83 -38.88 -20.64
CA ASP A 420 -28.32 -40.05 -19.93
C ASP A 420 -28.27 -39.82 -18.42
N LEU A 421 -29.40 -39.44 -17.82
CA LEU A 421 -29.53 -39.23 -16.38
C LEU A 421 -29.39 -40.54 -15.54
N CYS A 422 -29.08 -41.67 -16.18
CA CYS A 422 -28.69 -42.92 -15.54
C CYS A 422 -27.17 -43.17 -15.59
N THR A 423 -26.36 -42.22 -16.03
CA THR A 423 -24.89 -42.23 -15.84
C THR A 423 -24.41 -41.08 -14.93
N VAL A 424 -23.22 -41.28 -14.36
CA VAL A 424 -22.41 -40.21 -13.77
C VAL A 424 -21.32 -39.89 -14.77
N ASP A 425 -21.32 -38.63 -15.20
CA ASP A 425 -20.53 -38.13 -16.32
C ASP A 425 -19.38 -37.26 -15.78
N VAL A 426 -18.15 -37.59 -16.16
CA VAL A 426 -16.93 -36.98 -15.58
C VAL A 426 -15.89 -36.76 -16.69
N CYS A 427 -15.27 -35.59 -16.70
CA CYS A 427 -14.08 -35.35 -17.51
C CYS A 427 -12.82 -35.91 -16.82
N VAL A 428 -11.98 -36.62 -17.56
CA VAL A 428 -10.68 -37.15 -17.12
C VAL A 428 -9.69 -36.95 -18.27
N GLU A 429 -8.58 -36.24 -18.03
CA GLU A 429 -7.54 -35.94 -19.04
C GLU A 429 -8.12 -35.36 -20.35
N GLY A 430 -9.03 -34.38 -20.22
CA GLY A 430 -9.73 -33.75 -21.35
C GLY A 430 -10.71 -34.65 -22.11
N GLN A 431 -11.09 -35.81 -21.56
CA GLN A 431 -12.02 -36.76 -22.19
C GLN A 431 -13.18 -37.16 -21.27
N CYS A 432 -14.37 -37.28 -21.85
CA CYS A 432 -15.58 -37.63 -21.11
C CYS A 432 -15.72 -39.14 -20.85
N VAL A 433 -16.08 -39.48 -19.61
CA VAL A 433 -16.29 -40.84 -19.10
C VAL A 433 -17.66 -40.93 -18.43
N TYR A 434 -18.43 -41.97 -18.74
CA TYR A 434 -19.84 -42.13 -18.32
C TYR A 434 -20.03 -43.46 -17.56
N THR A 435 -20.60 -43.44 -16.35
CA THR A 435 -20.69 -44.63 -15.46
C THR A 435 -22.11 -44.89 -14.91
N PRO A 436 -22.70 -46.10 -15.05
CA PRO A 436 -24.13 -46.32 -14.71
C PRO A 436 -24.52 -46.23 -13.22
N VAL A 437 -25.70 -45.64 -12.97
CA VAL A 437 -26.35 -45.47 -11.65
C VAL A 437 -27.30 -46.63 -11.33
N VAL A 438 -27.46 -46.97 -10.05
CA VAL A 438 -28.44 -47.94 -9.52
C VAL A 438 -29.44 -47.21 -8.63
N CYS A 439 -30.74 -47.43 -8.86
CA CYS A 439 -31.85 -46.76 -8.17
C CYS A 439 -32.69 -47.77 -7.39
N ASP A 440 -32.74 -47.61 -6.05
CA ASP A 440 -33.54 -48.40 -5.11
C ASP A 440 -33.74 -47.49 -3.86
N ASP A 441 -34.99 -47.14 -3.51
CA ASP A 441 -35.31 -46.20 -2.42
C ASP A 441 -35.82 -46.85 -1.11
N ASP A 442 -35.82 -48.19 -1.04
CA ASP A 442 -36.31 -48.99 0.11
C ASP A 442 -37.80 -48.72 0.50
N ASN A 443 -38.60 -48.02 -0.33
CA ASN A 443 -40.00 -47.65 -0.02
C ASN A 443 -41.03 -48.53 -0.75
N VAL A 444 -42.07 -48.95 -0.03
CA VAL A 444 -43.08 -49.90 -0.54
C VAL A 444 -44.30 -49.22 -1.19
N CYS A 445 -44.43 -47.90 -1.07
CA CYS A 445 -45.40 -47.08 -1.84
C CYS A 445 -44.84 -46.67 -3.21
N THR A 446 -43.64 -47.10 -3.62
CA THR A 446 -42.95 -46.72 -4.88
C THR A 446 -42.60 -47.94 -5.75
N ASN A 447 -42.32 -47.68 -7.04
CA ASN A 447 -41.78 -48.66 -7.98
C ASN A 447 -40.63 -48.03 -8.79
N ASP A 448 -39.46 -48.68 -8.72
CA ASP A 448 -38.18 -48.00 -8.94
C ASP A 448 -37.56 -48.39 -10.28
N THR A 449 -37.34 -47.40 -11.15
CA THR A 449 -36.77 -47.62 -12.49
C THR A 449 -35.90 -46.43 -12.90
N CYS A 450 -34.74 -46.67 -13.50
CA CYS A 450 -33.95 -45.61 -14.14
C CYS A 450 -34.31 -45.50 -15.63
N THR A 451 -34.57 -44.29 -16.13
CA THR A 451 -34.68 -44.04 -17.57
C THR A 451 -33.77 -42.89 -18.01
N PRO A 452 -33.03 -43.01 -19.13
CA PRO A 452 -32.05 -42.00 -19.54
C PRO A 452 -32.57 -40.56 -19.62
N ALA A 453 -33.83 -40.37 -19.98
CA ALA A 453 -34.43 -39.05 -20.12
C ALA A 453 -34.93 -38.42 -18.79
N LEU A 454 -35.05 -39.20 -17.71
CA LEU A 454 -35.71 -38.78 -16.45
C LEU A 454 -34.98 -39.24 -15.17
N GLY A 455 -33.86 -39.95 -15.28
CA GLY A 455 -33.04 -40.44 -14.18
C GLY A 455 -33.70 -41.55 -13.37
N CYS A 456 -33.33 -41.67 -12.09
CA CYS A 456 -34.01 -42.53 -11.14
C CYS A 456 -35.44 -42.07 -10.91
N GLN A 457 -36.42 -42.90 -11.28
CA GLN A 457 -37.84 -42.66 -11.09
C GLN A 457 -38.44 -43.63 -10.08
N TYR A 458 -39.22 -43.09 -9.17
CA TYR A 458 -39.87 -43.79 -8.06
C TYR A 458 -41.39 -43.56 -8.19
N GLU A 459 -42.10 -44.39 -8.96
CA GLU A 459 -43.52 -44.17 -9.27
C GLU A 459 -44.41 -44.50 -8.06
N THR A 460 -45.14 -43.51 -7.54
CA THR A 460 -45.99 -43.67 -6.34
C THR A 460 -47.29 -44.42 -6.62
N LEU A 461 -47.66 -45.30 -5.70
CA LEU A 461 -48.91 -46.08 -5.74
C LEU A 461 -50.15 -45.19 -5.49
N ASP A 462 -51.13 -45.25 -6.39
CA ASP A 462 -52.38 -44.48 -6.33
C ASP A 462 -53.37 -45.06 -5.27
N CYS A 463 -54.06 -44.17 -4.56
CA CYS A 463 -54.89 -44.44 -3.40
C CYS A 463 -56.33 -43.87 -3.48
N ASP A 464 -56.69 -43.18 -4.57
CA ASP A 464 -57.98 -42.46 -4.75
C ASP A 464 -59.23 -43.38 -4.61
N ASP A 465 -60.22 -42.98 -3.81
CA ASP A 465 -61.54 -43.64 -3.71
C ASP A 465 -62.67 -43.02 -4.55
N GLY A 466 -62.44 -41.85 -5.14
CA GLY A 466 -63.35 -41.16 -6.05
C GLY A 466 -64.41 -40.28 -5.38
N VAL A 467 -64.26 -39.89 -4.11
CA VAL A 467 -65.15 -38.93 -3.44
C VAL A 467 -64.55 -37.50 -3.42
N VAL A 468 -65.23 -36.55 -4.07
CA VAL A 468 -64.65 -35.23 -4.42
C VAL A 468 -64.29 -34.33 -3.23
N CYS A 469 -64.87 -34.53 -2.03
CA CYS A 469 -64.47 -33.82 -0.80
C CYS A 469 -63.81 -34.72 0.27
N THR A 470 -63.14 -35.79 -0.15
CA THR A 470 -62.15 -36.53 0.66
C THR A 470 -60.69 -36.24 0.24
N VAL A 471 -59.76 -36.70 1.07
CA VAL A 471 -58.31 -36.58 0.98
C VAL A 471 -57.71 -37.94 1.28
N ASP A 472 -56.99 -38.50 0.30
CA ASP A 472 -56.57 -39.90 0.23
C ASP A 472 -55.02 -39.97 0.22
N THR A 473 -54.43 -40.90 0.98
CA THR A 473 -52.98 -40.86 1.33
C THR A 473 -52.34 -42.25 1.45
N CYS A 474 -51.07 -42.44 1.03
CA CYS A 474 -50.30 -43.70 1.21
C CYS A 474 -49.40 -43.62 2.46
N ASP A 475 -49.47 -44.62 3.35
CA ASP A 475 -48.51 -44.82 4.45
C ASP A 475 -47.33 -45.68 3.97
N PRO A 476 -46.07 -45.19 4.01
CA PRO A 476 -44.90 -45.90 3.46
C PRO A 476 -44.59 -47.27 4.06
N ALA A 477 -45.19 -47.64 5.19
CA ALA A 477 -45.03 -48.95 5.81
C ALA A 477 -46.25 -49.87 5.62
N THR A 478 -47.42 -49.34 5.24
CA THR A 478 -48.70 -50.09 5.30
C THR A 478 -49.73 -49.84 4.19
N GLY A 479 -49.66 -48.75 3.41
CA GLY A 479 -50.58 -48.46 2.27
C GLY A 479 -51.68 -47.41 2.54
N CYS A 480 -52.73 -47.39 1.71
CA CYS A 480 -53.68 -46.28 1.54
C CYS A 480 -54.71 -45.99 2.67
N VAL A 481 -55.07 -44.71 2.92
CA VAL A 481 -55.98 -44.17 3.98
C VAL A 481 -56.66 -42.83 3.60
N ASN A 482 -57.98 -42.63 3.90
CA ASN A 482 -58.84 -41.55 3.34
C ASN A 482 -59.71 -40.76 4.37
N THR A 483 -59.93 -39.42 4.22
CA THR A 483 -60.68 -38.52 5.19
C THR A 483 -61.34 -37.24 4.57
N SER A 484 -62.28 -36.53 5.22
CA SER A 484 -63.11 -35.42 4.61
C SER A 484 -62.67 -33.96 4.84
N HIS A 485 -63.02 -33.03 3.92
CA HIS A 485 -62.74 -31.58 4.03
C HIS A 485 -63.79 -30.61 3.42
N ASP A 486 -64.30 -29.64 4.21
CA ASP A 486 -65.31 -28.65 3.80
C ASP A 486 -64.82 -27.56 2.81
N GLY A 487 -63.53 -27.21 2.83
CA GLY A 487 -62.98 -26.10 2.03
C GLY A 487 -62.93 -26.33 0.52
N LEU A 488 -63.37 -27.50 0.04
CA LEU A 488 -63.41 -27.88 -1.38
C LEU A 488 -64.78 -27.59 -2.02
N CYS A 489 -65.65 -26.83 -1.34
CA CYS A 489 -67.05 -26.65 -1.70
C CYS A 489 -67.48 -25.20 -2.02
N ASP A 490 -66.56 -24.26 -2.22
CA ASP A 490 -66.84 -22.83 -2.48
C ASP A 490 -67.47 -22.57 -3.88
N ASP A 491 -68.53 -21.76 -4.00
CA ASP A 491 -69.12 -21.32 -5.30
C ASP A 491 -68.76 -19.90 -5.79
N ASN A 492 -67.92 -19.17 -5.05
CA ASN A 492 -67.49 -17.79 -5.34
C ASN A 492 -68.62 -16.72 -5.38
N ASN A 493 -69.81 -16.96 -4.84
CA ASN A 493 -70.84 -15.92 -4.72
C ASN A 493 -70.83 -15.28 -3.33
N ALA A 494 -70.43 -14.01 -3.22
CA ALA A 494 -70.32 -13.28 -1.96
C ALA A 494 -71.68 -13.03 -1.26
N CYS A 495 -72.79 -13.36 -1.91
CA CYS A 495 -74.12 -13.36 -1.31
C CYS A 495 -74.53 -14.72 -0.68
N THR A 496 -73.70 -15.78 -0.75
CA THR A 496 -74.02 -17.14 -0.26
C THR A 496 -73.03 -17.75 0.78
N VAL A 497 -73.36 -18.93 1.37
CA VAL A 497 -72.57 -19.65 2.43
C VAL A 497 -72.59 -21.19 2.29
N ASP A 498 -71.42 -21.87 2.42
CA ASP A 498 -71.14 -23.17 1.76
C ASP A 498 -70.56 -24.31 2.67
N THR A 499 -70.83 -25.62 2.41
CA THR A 499 -70.35 -26.81 3.24
C THR A 499 -70.26 -28.19 2.50
N CYS A 500 -69.49 -29.21 2.99
CA CYS A 500 -69.34 -30.60 2.45
C CYS A 500 -70.06 -31.71 3.27
N ASP A 501 -70.46 -32.81 2.61
CA ASP A 501 -70.89 -34.07 3.25
C ASP A 501 -70.20 -35.31 2.64
N LEU A 502 -69.76 -36.24 3.51
CA LEU A 502 -69.00 -37.47 3.18
C LEU A 502 -69.72 -38.50 2.28
N LEU A 503 -71.01 -38.32 2.01
CA LEU A 503 -71.81 -39.21 1.16
C LEU A 503 -72.56 -38.45 0.06
N LEU A 504 -72.67 -37.12 0.15
CA LEU A 504 -73.55 -36.29 -0.69
C LEU A 504 -72.91 -35.05 -1.35
N GLY A 505 -71.75 -34.55 -0.87
CA GLY A 505 -71.08 -33.37 -1.43
C GLY A 505 -71.71 -32.00 -1.06
N CYS A 506 -71.34 -30.95 -1.82
CA CYS A 506 -71.44 -29.52 -1.46
C CYS A 506 -72.85 -28.85 -1.49
N GLN A 507 -73.10 -27.78 -0.67
CA GLN A 507 -74.41 -27.06 -0.47
C GLN A 507 -74.28 -25.52 -0.18
N TYR A 508 -75.31 -24.64 -0.43
CA TYR A 508 -75.26 -23.13 -0.51
C TYR A 508 -76.58 -22.31 -0.10
N GLU A 509 -76.57 -21.06 0.49
CA GLU A 509 -77.77 -20.15 0.86
C GLU A 509 -77.55 -18.56 0.93
N ASP A 510 -78.56 -17.66 0.63
CA ASP A 510 -78.53 -16.14 0.30
C ASP A 510 -78.66 -14.98 1.43
N LEU A 511 -78.47 -13.64 1.10
CA LEU A 511 -78.37 -12.40 1.98
C LEU A 511 -79.26 -11.10 1.62
N ASP A 512 -79.39 -10.02 2.48
CA ASP A 512 -80.33 -8.82 2.38
C ASP A 512 -79.74 -7.40 2.80
N CYS A 513 -80.30 -6.23 2.37
CA CYS A 513 -79.58 -4.90 2.21
C CYS A 513 -80.25 -3.46 2.42
N ASP A 514 -81.46 -3.22 2.97
CA ASP A 514 -82.16 -1.87 3.04
C ASP A 514 -81.64 -0.85 4.11
N ASP A 515 -81.63 0.48 3.83
CA ASP A 515 -81.08 1.59 4.68
C ASP A 515 -82.11 2.53 5.34
N GLY A 516 -83.24 2.81 4.69
CA GLY A 516 -84.38 3.55 5.26
C GLY A 516 -84.42 5.09 5.18
N VAL A 517 -83.61 5.77 4.36
CA VAL A 517 -83.71 7.24 4.14
C VAL A 517 -84.62 7.62 2.94
N LEU A 518 -85.42 8.69 3.07
CA LEU A 518 -86.51 9.01 2.11
C LEU A 518 -86.10 9.82 0.86
N CYS A 519 -84.88 10.33 0.80
CA CYS A 519 -84.31 11.00 -0.38
C CYS A 519 -83.17 10.19 -1.02
N THR A 520 -83.10 8.88 -0.74
CA THR A 520 -82.11 7.93 -1.29
C THR A 520 -82.75 6.74 -2.02
N MET A 521 -81.93 5.85 -2.61
CA MET A 521 -82.32 4.59 -3.27
C MET A 521 -81.25 3.50 -3.07
N ASP A 522 -81.66 2.27 -2.73
CA ASP A 522 -80.78 1.22 -2.17
C ASP A 522 -80.81 -0.12 -2.97
N ALA A 523 -79.70 -0.87 -3.05
CA ALA A 523 -79.59 -2.18 -3.77
C ALA A 523 -78.42 -3.09 -3.30
N CYS A 524 -78.35 -4.34 -3.79
CA CYS A 524 -77.26 -5.32 -3.54
C CYS A 524 -76.59 -5.79 -4.84
N ASP A 525 -75.26 -5.97 -4.81
CA ASP A 525 -74.41 -6.39 -5.92
C ASP A 525 -73.67 -7.72 -5.61
N PRO A 526 -73.72 -8.75 -6.49
CA PRO A 526 -73.11 -10.06 -6.24
C PRO A 526 -71.57 -10.09 -6.12
N GLU A 527 -70.87 -9.06 -6.56
CA GLU A 527 -69.40 -9.00 -6.56
C GLU A 527 -68.86 -8.22 -5.34
N ILE A 528 -69.69 -7.38 -4.68
CA ILE A 528 -69.25 -6.45 -3.62
C ILE A 528 -70.25 -6.11 -2.48
N GLY A 529 -71.56 -6.41 -2.57
CA GLY A 529 -72.55 -6.14 -1.50
C GLY A 529 -73.46 -4.90 -1.68
N CYS A 530 -73.94 -4.28 -0.60
CA CYS A 530 -75.03 -3.27 -0.59
C CYS A 530 -74.61 -1.80 -0.93
N ILE A 531 -75.46 -0.97 -1.58
CA ILE A 531 -75.16 0.43 -2.07
C ILE A 531 -76.37 1.44 -2.16
N ASN A 532 -76.19 2.76 -1.83
CA ASN A 532 -77.28 3.81 -1.71
C ASN A 532 -76.94 5.28 -2.25
N VAL A 533 -77.87 6.12 -2.82
CA VAL A 533 -77.60 7.48 -3.48
C VAL A 533 -78.74 8.59 -3.47
N LEU A 534 -78.44 9.93 -3.54
CA LEU A 534 -79.28 11.19 -3.38
C LEU A 534 -79.95 11.95 -4.60
N ASP A 535 -80.95 12.86 -4.38
CA ASP A 535 -81.53 13.87 -5.35
C ASP A 535 -82.26 15.13 -4.73
N ASP A 536 -82.00 16.35 -5.23
CA ASP A 536 -82.52 17.66 -4.73
C ASP A 536 -83.91 18.10 -5.25
N ARG A 537 -84.43 17.54 -6.34
CA ARG A 537 -85.53 18.15 -7.13
C ARG A 537 -86.93 18.12 -6.49
N PHE A 538 -87.02 17.82 -5.20
CA PHE A 538 -88.25 17.59 -4.46
C PHE A 538 -88.62 18.75 -3.48
N CYS A 539 -88.06 19.96 -3.64
CA CYS A 539 -88.03 21.02 -2.60
C CYS A 539 -88.50 22.48 -2.94
N ASP A 540 -89.17 22.79 -4.07
CA ASP A 540 -89.52 24.18 -4.54
C ASP A 540 -90.79 24.80 -3.88
N ASP A 541 -90.79 26.10 -3.47
CA ASP A 541 -91.96 26.83 -2.89
C ASP A 541 -92.62 27.95 -3.73
N GLY A 542 -91.95 28.47 -4.77
CA GLY A 542 -92.51 29.46 -5.68
C GLY A 542 -92.58 30.93 -5.22
N ASN A 543 -91.79 31.37 -4.24
CA ASN A 543 -91.66 32.80 -3.87
C ASN A 543 -90.45 33.48 -4.56
N ALA A 544 -90.70 34.56 -5.33
CA ALA A 544 -89.68 35.27 -6.12
C ALA A 544 -88.66 36.08 -5.29
N CYS A 545 -88.71 36.01 -3.97
CA CYS A 545 -87.68 36.51 -3.07
C CYS A 545 -87.04 35.40 -2.22
N THR A 546 -87.08 34.12 -2.63
CA THR A 546 -86.38 32.98 -1.98
C THR A 546 -85.73 31.97 -2.95
N VAL A 547 -84.88 31.05 -2.44
CA VAL A 547 -84.15 29.96 -3.16
C VAL A 547 -84.00 28.69 -2.29
N GLU A 548 -83.99 27.47 -2.87
CA GLU A 548 -84.14 26.16 -2.18
C GLU A 548 -83.05 25.08 -2.43
N THR A 549 -82.81 24.17 -1.46
CA THR A 549 -81.82 23.04 -1.50
C THR A 549 -82.16 21.84 -0.56
N CYS A 550 -81.54 20.65 -0.74
CA CYS A 550 -81.74 19.43 0.06
C CYS A 550 -80.46 18.94 0.80
N ASP A 551 -80.61 18.15 1.88
CA ASP A 551 -79.52 17.68 2.76
C ASP A 551 -79.80 16.26 3.33
N LEU A 552 -78.74 15.45 3.51
CA LEU A 552 -78.80 14.05 3.98
C LEU A 552 -79.29 13.85 5.43
N LEU A 553 -79.23 14.88 6.26
CA LEU A 553 -79.54 14.81 7.69
C LEU A 553 -80.76 15.67 8.06
N LEU A 554 -81.07 16.70 7.27
CA LEU A 554 -82.06 17.75 7.60
C LEU A 554 -83.16 17.97 6.54
N GLY A 555 -83.00 17.50 5.30
CA GLY A 555 -83.99 17.71 4.22
C GLY A 555 -84.10 19.16 3.73
N CYS A 556 -85.16 19.47 2.96
CA CYS A 556 -85.35 20.72 2.20
C CYS A 556 -85.25 22.04 3.02
N GLN A 557 -84.55 23.06 2.50
CA GLN A 557 -84.34 24.40 3.09
C GLN A 557 -84.68 25.56 2.12
N TYR A 558 -84.85 26.80 2.62
CA TYR A 558 -85.28 28.01 1.86
C TYR A 558 -84.62 29.31 2.40
N GLU A 559 -84.03 30.18 1.54
CA GLU A 559 -83.34 31.46 1.93
C GLU A 559 -83.74 32.70 1.09
N THR A 560 -83.60 33.94 1.59
CA THR A 560 -84.16 35.18 0.97
C THR A 560 -83.23 36.05 0.09
N VAL A 561 -83.79 36.70 -0.94
CA VAL A 561 -83.10 37.58 -1.93
C VAL A 561 -82.78 38.99 -1.40
N ASN A 562 -81.53 39.46 -1.63
CA ASN A 562 -81.07 40.83 -1.35
C ASN A 562 -81.43 41.81 -2.50
N CYS A 563 -81.69 43.07 -2.17
CA CYS A 563 -82.19 44.12 -3.07
C CYS A 563 -81.22 45.33 -3.24
N ASP A 564 -80.00 45.21 -2.72
CA ASP A 564 -78.86 46.14 -2.82
C ASP A 564 -78.33 46.25 -4.28
N ASP A 565 -78.09 47.46 -4.81
CA ASP A 565 -77.44 47.67 -6.12
C ASP A 565 -75.92 47.89 -6.09
N GLY A 566 -75.31 47.95 -4.91
CA GLY A 566 -73.88 48.09 -4.73
C GLY A 566 -73.34 49.51 -4.90
N VAL A 567 -74.18 50.54 -5.04
CA VAL A 567 -73.75 51.94 -5.01
C VAL A 567 -73.82 52.46 -3.57
N ALA A 568 -72.69 52.52 -2.87
CA ALA A 568 -72.64 52.79 -1.42
C ALA A 568 -73.29 54.12 -0.97
N CYS A 569 -73.46 55.09 -1.87
CA CYS A 569 -74.15 56.35 -1.59
C CYS A 569 -75.63 56.39 -2.02
N THR A 570 -76.25 55.23 -2.32
CA THR A 570 -77.71 55.07 -2.48
C THR A 570 -78.36 54.25 -1.37
N ALA A 571 -79.65 54.47 -1.14
CA ALA A 571 -80.46 53.80 -0.13
C ALA A 571 -81.57 52.94 -0.77
N ASP A 572 -81.60 51.65 -0.42
CA ASP A 572 -82.19 50.57 -1.22
C ASP A 572 -83.31 49.80 -0.48
N SER A 573 -84.26 49.20 -1.22
CA SER A 573 -85.43 48.54 -0.62
C SER A 573 -86.12 47.49 -1.53
N CYS A 574 -86.85 46.53 -0.95
CA CYS A 574 -87.36 45.32 -1.62
C CYS A 574 -88.90 45.15 -1.49
N GLY A 575 -89.61 44.99 -2.61
CA GLY A 575 -91.09 44.84 -2.64
C GLY A 575 -91.58 43.45 -3.07
N PRO A 576 -92.37 42.71 -2.25
CA PRO A 576 -92.81 41.32 -2.53
C PRO A 576 -93.67 41.05 -3.78
N ALA A 577 -93.94 42.06 -4.60
CA ALA A 577 -94.61 41.92 -5.89
C ALA A 577 -93.95 42.75 -7.02
N THR A 578 -92.82 43.41 -6.74
CA THR A 578 -92.20 44.43 -7.62
C THR A 578 -90.68 44.44 -7.65
N GLY A 579 -89.96 43.82 -6.70
CA GLY A 579 -88.48 43.85 -6.64
C GLY A 579 -87.88 45.13 -6.02
N CYS A 580 -86.64 45.44 -6.38
CA CYS A 580 -85.73 46.44 -5.78
C CYS A 580 -86.04 47.92 -6.13
N MET A 581 -85.66 48.90 -5.29
CA MET A 581 -85.76 50.37 -5.51
C MET A 581 -84.79 51.22 -4.66
N ASN A 582 -84.04 52.16 -5.29
CA ASN A 582 -82.80 52.78 -4.76
C ASN A 582 -82.70 54.34 -4.96
N THR A 583 -82.00 55.10 -4.09
CA THR A 583 -81.93 56.61 -4.14
C THR A 583 -80.66 57.29 -3.52
N PRO A 584 -80.05 58.40 -4.06
CA PRO A 584 -78.70 58.89 -3.65
C PRO A 584 -78.59 60.00 -2.56
N ASP A 585 -77.46 60.04 -1.80
CA ASP A 585 -77.08 61.06 -0.78
C ASP A 585 -75.54 61.27 -0.64
N ASP A 586 -75.03 62.50 -0.82
CA ASP A 586 -73.61 62.87 -0.67
C ASP A 586 -73.01 62.58 0.72
N ARG A 587 -73.83 62.58 1.79
CA ARG A 587 -73.36 62.39 3.17
C ARG A 587 -72.86 60.98 3.46
N LEU A 588 -73.13 60.05 2.55
CA LEU A 588 -72.69 58.66 2.64
C LEU A 588 -71.29 58.45 2.03
N CYS A 589 -70.65 59.52 1.54
CA CYS A 589 -69.33 59.47 0.92
C CYS A 589 -68.17 59.99 1.77
N ASP A 590 -68.43 60.61 2.93
CA ASP A 590 -67.42 61.13 3.87
C ASP A 590 -66.45 60.00 4.29
N ASP A 591 -65.21 59.99 3.79
CA ASP A 591 -64.18 58.98 4.10
C ASP A 591 -63.39 59.29 5.37
N TYR A 592 -63.60 60.48 5.96
CA TYR A 592 -62.86 61.05 7.09
C TYR A 592 -61.39 61.37 6.83
N ASP A 593 -60.94 61.40 5.57
CA ASP A 593 -59.60 61.80 5.17
C ASP A 593 -59.53 63.33 4.96
N ALA A 594 -58.66 64.01 5.70
CA ALA A 594 -58.48 65.46 5.61
C ALA A 594 -57.75 65.90 4.32
N CYS A 595 -57.26 64.94 3.52
CA CYS A 595 -56.51 65.11 2.28
C CYS A 595 -57.37 64.93 1.02
N THR A 596 -58.69 64.71 1.14
CA THR A 596 -59.64 64.50 0.05
C THR A 596 -60.81 65.50 0.08
N ILE A 597 -61.59 65.55 -1.01
CA ILE A 597 -62.85 66.29 -1.12
C ILE A 597 -63.91 65.38 -1.75
N ASP A 598 -65.02 65.16 -1.04
CA ASP A 598 -65.90 64.02 -1.27
C ASP A 598 -67.24 64.41 -1.89
N THR A 599 -67.77 63.62 -2.84
CA THR A 599 -69.09 63.84 -3.48
C THR A 599 -69.69 62.54 -4.03
N CYS A 600 -71.02 62.36 -4.01
CA CYS A 600 -71.71 61.19 -4.58
C CYS A 600 -72.16 61.43 -6.03
N ASP A 601 -71.73 60.58 -6.97
CA ASP A 601 -72.37 60.46 -8.28
C ASP A 601 -73.37 59.28 -8.29
N PRO A 602 -74.67 59.52 -8.61
CA PRO A 602 -75.72 58.50 -8.69
C PRO A 602 -75.53 57.33 -9.67
N ARG A 603 -74.39 57.22 -10.37
CA ARG A 603 -74.06 56.14 -11.31
C ARG A 603 -72.70 55.50 -11.09
N ILE A 604 -71.84 56.11 -10.28
CA ILE A 604 -70.43 55.69 -10.12
C ILE A 604 -70.01 55.63 -8.64
N GLY A 605 -70.83 56.11 -7.71
CA GLY A 605 -70.54 56.12 -6.29
C GLY A 605 -69.78 57.36 -5.85
N CYS A 606 -69.01 57.22 -4.78
CA CYS A 606 -68.27 58.32 -4.17
C CYS A 606 -67.00 58.68 -4.95
N LEU A 607 -66.75 59.99 -5.06
CA LEU A 607 -65.60 60.57 -5.74
C LEU A 607 -64.79 61.39 -4.72
N TYR A 608 -63.46 61.29 -4.81
CA TYR A 608 -62.50 61.81 -3.83
C TYR A 608 -61.38 62.56 -4.58
N ASP A 609 -61.33 63.89 -4.47
CA ASP A 609 -60.28 64.72 -5.11
C ASP A 609 -59.18 65.12 -4.09
N ALA A 610 -57.92 64.81 -4.39
CA ALA A 610 -56.80 64.98 -3.45
C ALA A 610 -56.29 66.43 -3.28
N VAL A 611 -55.81 66.75 -2.07
CA VAL A 611 -55.19 68.01 -1.67
C VAL A 611 -53.68 68.00 -1.92
N ASP A 612 -53.15 69.11 -2.45
CA ASP A 612 -51.72 69.33 -2.73
C ASP A 612 -51.02 69.98 -1.51
N CYS A 613 -49.84 69.47 -1.15
CA CYS A 613 -49.14 69.80 0.10
C CYS A 613 -47.70 70.35 -0.06
N ASP A 614 -47.20 70.48 -1.30
CA ASP A 614 -45.84 71.00 -1.61
C ASP A 614 -45.61 72.40 -0.99
N ASP A 615 -44.54 72.56 -0.18
CA ASP A 615 -44.14 73.85 0.41
C ASP A 615 -42.97 74.56 -0.29
N GLY A 616 -42.32 73.87 -1.23
CA GLY A 616 -41.23 74.39 -2.04
C GLY A 616 -39.85 74.34 -1.40
N VAL A 617 -39.64 73.66 -0.27
CA VAL A 617 -38.31 73.44 0.34
C VAL A 617 -37.73 72.07 -0.08
N ALA A 618 -36.68 72.08 -0.90
CA ALA A 618 -36.19 70.86 -1.57
C ALA A 618 -35.61 69.75 -0.67
N CYS A 619 -35.47 69.96 0.65
CA CYS A 619 -35.05 68.93 1.62
C CYS A 619 -36.11 68.60 2.68
N THR A 620 -37.32 69.14 2.55
CA THR A 620 -38.48 68.62 3.29
C THR A 620 -39.18 67.54 2.46
N VAL A 621 -39.71 66.55 3.16
CA VAL A 621 -40.61 65.54 2.61
C VAL A 621 -42.02 66.00 2.94
N ASP A 622 -42.72 66.50 1.91
CA ASP A 622 -44.07 67.02 2.03
C ASP A 622 -45.08 65.88 1.83
N THR A 623 -45.89 65.63 2.85
CA THR A 623 -46.84 64.51 2.90
C THR A 623 -48.19 64.99 3.42
N CYS A 624 -49.26 64.25 3.13
CA CYS A 624 -50.56 64.50 3.73
C CYS A 624 -50.89 63.35 4.69
N ASP A 625 -51.15 63.67 5.95
CA ASP A 625 -51.65 62.72 6.94
C ASP A 625 -53.19 62.72 6.91
N PRO A 626 -53.85 61.58 6.65
CA PRO A 626 -55.30 61.51 6.53
C PRO A 626 -56.10 62.03 7.72
N LEU A 627 -55.52 62.09 8.93
CA LEU A 627 -56.23 62.52 10.13
C LEU A 627 -56.00 64.02 10.45
N THR A 628 -54.92 64.61 9.95
CA THR A 628 -54.45 65.96 10.36
C THR A 628 -54.13 66.92 9.21
N GLY A 629 -54.05 66.44 7.96
CA GLY A 629 -53.75 67.22 6.76
C GLY A 629 -52.26 67.26 6.42
N CYS A 630 -51.84 68.26 5.63
CA CYS A 630 -50.45 68.40 5.17
C CYS A 630 -49.44 68.51 6.33
N MET A 631 -48.35 67.73 6.24
CA MET A 631 -47.21 67.70 7.15
C MET A 631 -45.90 67.66 6.36
N ASN A 632 -44.98 68.55 6.71
CA ASN A 632 -43.71 68.73 6.00
C ASN A 632 -42.58 68.47 6.98
N THR A 633 -41.77 67.44 6.72
CA THR A 633 -40.71 66.98 7.65
C THR A 633 -39.33 67.11 7.01
N PRO A 634 -38.34 67.76 7.68
CA PRO A 634 -36.96 67.82 7.18
C PRO A 634 -36.33 66.43 7.07
N ASP A 635 -35.61 66.17 5.98
CA ASP A 635 -34.81 64.96 5.77
C ASP A 635 -33.38 65.34 5.38
N GLU A 636 -32.41 64.92 6.20
CA GLU A 636 -30.99 65.20 5.97
C GLU A 636 -30.42 64.37 4.81
N GLN A 637 -31.03 63.23 4.43
CA GLN A 637 -30.58 62.42 3.28
C GLN A 637 -30.81 63.11 1.93
N LEU A 638 -31.75 64.06 1.87
CA LEU A 638 -31.97 64.90 0.68
C LEU A 638 -30.90 65.99 0.52
N CYS A 639 -29.94 66.05 1.43
CA CYS A 639 -28.83 67.01 1.44
C CYS A 639 -27.44 66.41 1.20
N ASP A 640 -27.31 65.09 1.03
CA ASP A 640 -26.03 64.39 0.79
C ASP A 640 -25.30 64.93 -0.46
N ASP A 641 -24.07 65.42 -0.31
CA ASP A 641 -23.20 65.87 -1.44
C ASP A 641 -22.14 64.87 -1.90
N GLU A 642 -22.18 63.63 -1.40
CA GLU A 642 -21.22 62.55 -1.64
C GLU A 642 -19.79 62.81 -1.09
N ASP A 643 -19.55 63.87 -0.29
CA ASP A 643 -18.25 64.11 0.38
C ASP A 643 -18.30 63.67 1.86
N ALA A 644 -17.66 62.54 2.15
CA ALA A 644 -17.56 61.98 3.50
C ALA A 644 -16.69 62.83 4.47
N CYS A 645 -16.12 63.95 4.00
CA CYS A 645 -15.46 64.97 4.82
C CYS A 645 -16.40 66.11 5.25
N THR A 646 -17.69 66.05 4.93
CA THR A 646 -18.73 67.00 5.39
C THR A 646 -19.84 66.32 6.21
N ILE A 647 -20.53 67.13 7.01
CA ILE A 647 -21.75 66.77 7.74
C ILE A 647 -22.89 67.60 7.16
N ASP A 648 -23.87 66.89 6.61
CA ASP A 648 -24.90 67.48 5.76
C ASP A 648 -26.22 67.54 6.54
N ARG A 649 -26.84 68.72 6.59
CA ARG A 649 -28.05 68.96 7.38
C ARG A 649 -29.10 69.73 6.61
N CYS A 650 -30.33 69.23 6.63
CA CYS A 650 -31.50 69.97 6.14
C CYS A 650 -31.99 70.96 7.20
N HIS A 651 -31.99 72.25 6.87
CA HIS A 651 -32.59 73.27 7.72
C HIS A 651 -33.99 73.69 7.21
N PRO A 652 -35.07 73.56 8.01
CA PRO A 652 -36.47 73.65 7.56
C PRO A 652 -36.85 74.95 6.81
N GLU A 653 -36.18 76.06 7.10
CA GLU A 653 -36.48 77.37 6.49
C GLU A 653 -35.47 77.80 5.41
N SER A 654 -34.41 77.03 5.17
CA SER A 654 -33.28 77.49 4.33
C SER A 654 -32.61 76.43 3.44
N GLY A 655 -33.03 75.17 3.50
CA GLY A 655 -32.41 74.08 2.74
C GLY A 655 -31.10 73.57 3.35
N CYS A 656 -30.35 72.84 2.53
CA CYS A 656 -29.15 72.10 2.92
C CYS A 656 -27.96 72.97 3.36
N GLN A 657 -27.21 72.49 4.35
CA GLN A 657 -25.99 73.10 4.88
C GLN A 657 -24.93 72.01 5.12
N PHE A 658 -23.66 72.36 4.87
CA PHE A 658 -22.51 71.45 4.83
C PHE A 658 -21.42 71.95 5.79
N GLU A 659 -21.05 71.17 6.82
CA GLU A 659 -20.01 71.51 7.81
C GLU A 659 -18.82 70.53 7.72
N THR A 660 -17.59 71.02 7.60
CA THR A 660 -16.38 70.16 7.43
C THR A 660 -16.00 69.39 8.69
N VAL A 661 -15.67 68.11 8.54
CA VAL A 661 -15.18 67.21 9.59
C VAL A 661 -13.70 67.48 9.91
N ASP A 662 -13.35 67.57 11.20
CA ASP A 662 -11.97 67.53 11.67
C ASP A 662 -11.59 66.07 11.97
N CYS A 663 -10.52 65.58 11.38
CA CYS A 663 -10.12 64.17 11.42
C CYS A 663 -9.02 63.86 12.43
N ASN A 664 -8.48 64.87 13.11
CA ASN A 664 -7.41 64.69 14.10
C ASN A 664 -7.88 63.80 15.27
N ASP A 665 -7.25 62.64 15.48
CA ASP A 665 -7.58 61.72 16.59
C ASP A 665 -6.81 62.01 17.91
N GLU A 666 -5.93 63.02 17.89
CA GLU A 666 -4.98 63.38 18.94
C GLU A 666 -3.88 62.32 19.24
N ASP A 667 -3.70 61.31 18.39
CA ASP A 667 -2.65 60.30 18.50
C ASP A 667 -1.38 60.72 17.72
N ALA A 668 -0.24 60.78 18.41
CA ALA A 668 1.04 61.12 17.80
C ALA A 668 1.64 59.99 16.93
N CYS A 669 1.00 58.82 16.90
CA CYS A 669 1.40 57.62 16.17
C CYS A 669 0.62 57.41 14.86
N THR A 670 -0.23 58.36 14.47
CA THR A 670 -1.03 58.34 13.24
C THR A 670 -0.75 59.58 12.39
N VAL A 671 -1.04 59.49 11.10
CA VAL A 671 -1.02 60.60 10.16
C VAL A 671 -2.41 60.78 9.59
N ASP A 672 -3.07 61.85 10.03
CA ASP A 672 -4.50 62.02 9.82
C ASP A 672 -4.80 62.80 8.54
N THR A 673 -5.61 62.21 7.67
CA THR A 673 -6.01 62.78 6.39
C THR A 673 -7.47 62.48 6.10
N CYS A 674 -8.26 63.52 5.81
CA CYS A 674 -9.59 63.31 5.26
C CYS A 674 -9.52 63.05 3.76
N VAL A 675 -10.15 61.95 3.31
CA VAL A 675 -10.25 61.56 1.90
C VAL A 675 -11.72 61.64 1.50
N PRO A 676 -12.13 62.53 0.57
CA PRO A 676 -13.55 62.80 0.29
C PRO A 676 -14.44 61.57 0.02
N ALA A 677 -13.89 60.54 -0.62
CA ALA A 677 -14.62 59.30 -0.92
C ALA A 677 -14.62 58.24 0.20
N LEU A 678 -13.89 58.45 1.29
CA LEU A 678 -13.63 57.45 2.34
C LEU A 678 -13.67 58.00 3.79
N GLY A 679 -13.85 59.31 3.97
CA GLY A 679 -13.85 59.99 5.26
C GLY A 679 -12.45 60.13 5.87
N CYS A 680 -12.41 60.25 7.20
CA CYS A 680 -11.16 60.34 7.96
C CYS A 680 -10.35 59.03 7.89
N ARG A 681 -9.05 59.14 7.63
CA ARG A 681 -8.08 58.05 7.77
C ARG A 681 -6.92 58.45 8.66
N HIS A 682 -6.48 57.49 9.47
CA HIS A 682 -5.44 57.58 10.48
C HIS A 682 -4.38 56.53 10.13
N GLU A 683 -3.34 56.91 9.38
CA GLU A 683 -2.32 55.95 8.89
C GLU A 683 -1.18 55.82 9.90
N ILE A 684 -0.89 54.60 10.36
CA ILE A 684 0.09 54.33 11.43
C ILE A 684 1.49 54.77 11.00
N LEU A 685 2.17 55.51 11.89
CA LEU A 685 3.54 55.96 11.75
C LEU A 685 4.52 54.81 12.02
N ASP A 686 5.36 54.50 11.02
CA ASP A 686 6.45 53.54 11.17
C ASP A 686 7.59 54.14 12.02
N CYS A 687 8.05 53.38 13.02
CA CYS A 687 9.00 53.81 14.03
C CYS A 687 10.32 53.00 14.05
N ASP A 688 10.49 52.03 13.13
CA ASP A 688 11.71 51.23 12.98
C ASP A 688 12.94 52.13 12.71
N ASP A 689 13.98 52.05 13.57
CA ASP A 689 15.27 52.75 13.34
C ASP A 689 16.37 51.90 12.68
N GLY A 690 16.09 50.63 12.42
CA GLY A 690 16.98 49.68 11.77
C GLY A 690 18.12 49.16 12.64
N LEU A 691 18.04 49.32 13.98
CA LEU A 691 19.00 48.71 14.91
C LEU A 691 18.47 47.38 15.49
N PRO A 692 19.24 46.28 15.43
CA PRO A 692 18.72 44.93 15.66
C PRO A 692 18.32 44.57 17.12
N CYS A 693 18.51 45.45 18.11
CA CYS A 693 18.11 45.18 19.49
C CYS A 693 17.42 46.36 20.21
N THR A 694 16.92 47.33 19.46
CA THR A 694 15.96 48.30 19.99
C THR A 694 14.55 47.75 19.85
N ALA A 695 13.81 47.74 20.96
CA ALA A 695 12.37 47.61 20.94
C ALA A 695 11.79 48.96 20.50
N ASP A 696 11.40 49.02 19.23
CA ASP A 696 10.78 50.18 18.62
C ASP A 696 9.26 50.14 18.89
N SER A 697 8.75 51.24 19.42
CA SER A 697 7.37 51.36 19.84
C SER A 697 6.88 52.78 19.59
N CYS A 698 5.57 52.99 19.52
CA CYS A 698 5.01 54.32 19.44
C CYS A 698 4.12 54.60 20.65
N ASP A 699 4.37 55.73 21.33
CA ASP A 699 3.56 56.22 22.44
C ASP A 699 2.58 57.28 21.92
N PRO A 700 1.25 57.07 22.02
CA PRO A 700 0.25 57.99 21.46
C PRO A 700 0.34 59.45 21.92
N ALA A 701 1.03 59.74 23.03
CA ALA A 701 1.20 61.10 23.52
C ALA A 701 2.55 61.76 23.13
N THR A 702 3.52 60.98 22.64
CA THR A 702 4.90 61.46 22.41
C THR A 702 5.55 61.00 21.10
N GLY A 703 4.96 60.05 20.36
CA GLY A 703 5.45 59.52 19.09
C GLY A 703 6.41 58.33 19.27
N CYS A 704 7.27 58.10 18.27
CA CYS A 704 8.20 56.97 18.27
C CYS A 704 9.18 57.00 19.46
N MET A 705 9.33 55.84 20.11
CA MET A 705 10.20 55.56 21.24
C MET A 705 10.95 54.26 21.02
N ASN A 706 12.28 54.38 21.00
CA ASN A 706 13.18 53.29 20.65
C ASN A 706 14.03 52.99 21.89
N THR A 707 13.83 51.82 22.49
CA THR A 707 14.46 51.46 23.78
C THR A 707 15.31 50.20 23.63
N PRO A 708 16.57 50.18 24.12
CA PRO A 708 17.38 48.97 24.12
C PRO A 708 16.68 47.84 24.89
N ASP A 709 16.60 46.66 24.28
CA ASP A 709 15.96 45.48 24.87
C ASP A 709 16.87 44.26 24.72
N ASP A 710 17.46 43.85 25.84
CA ASP A 710 18.42 42.73 25.89
C ASP A 710 17.78 41.41 25.41
N ARG A 711 16.45 41.27 25.49
CA ARG A 711 15.71 40.08 25.05
C ARG A 711 15.67 39.91 23.52
N LEU A 712 16.02 40.95 22.77
CA LEU A 712 16.19 40.88 21.31
C LEU A 712 17.58 40.37 20.90
N CYS A 713 18.43 40.06 21.89
CA CYS A 713 19.77 39.50 21.70
C CYS A 713 19.94 38.06 22.19
N ASP A 714 18.87 37.47 22.74
CA ASP A 714 18.79 36.07 23.18
C ASP A 714 19.20 35.16 22.01
N ASP A 715 20.25 34.34 22.21
CA ASP A 715 20.72 33.36 21.22
C ASP A 715 20.27 31.93 21.50
N ASP A 716 19.28 31.77 22.38
CA ASP A 716 18.76 30.48 22.90
C ASP A 716 19.85 29.62 23.60
N ASP A 717 21.05 30.15 23.86
CA ASP A 717 22.07 29.48 24.69
C ASP A 717 21.95 29.94 26.16
N PRO A 718 21.40 29.12 27.08
CA PRO A 718 21.30 29.51 28.49
C PRO A 718 22.67 29.65 29.19
N CYS A 719 23.77 29.34 28.49
CA CYS A 719 25.15 29.48 28.95
C CYS A 719 25.86 30.74 28.44
N THR A 720 25.15 31.66 27.78
CA THR A 720 25.61 33.03 27.50
C THR A 720 24.91 34.04 28.43
N THR A 721 25.30 35.30 28.33
CA THR A 721 24.56 36.43 28.91
C THR A 721 24.50 37.51 27.84
N ASP A 722 23.30 37.77 27.36
CA ASP A 722 23.08 38.63 26.20
C ASP A 722 22.70 40.04 26.63
N LEU A 723 23.39 41.03 26.04
CA LEU A 723 23.12 42.44 26.30
C LEU A 723 23.06 43.22 24.99
N CYS A 724 22.07 44.10 24.87
CA CYS A 724 21.96 45.10 23.83
C CYS A 724 22.85 46.31 24.18
N VAL A 725 24.06 46.33 23.65
CA VAL A 725 25.05 47.38 23.95
C VAL A 725 25.13 48.39 22.79
N GLY A 726 24.25 49.40 22.85
CA GLY A 726 24.24 50.50 21.89
C GLY A 726 23.59 50.15 20.55
N GLY A 727 22.54 49.33 20.57
CA GLY A 727 21.81 48.89 19.38
C GLY A 727 22.45 47.70 18.66
N LEU A 728 23.39 47.00 19.30
CA LEU A 728 24.01 45.76 18.80
C LEU A 728 24.08 44.73 19.93
N CYS A 729 23.90 43.45 19.58
CA CYS A 729 23.96 42.33 20.51
C CYS A 729 25.39 41.95 20.90
N SER A 730 25.53 41.50 22.14
CA SER A 730 26.80 41.14 22.77
C SER A 730 26.59 39.98 23.73
N ASN A 731 26.94 38.78 23.27
CA ASN A 731 26.62 37.52 23.93
C ASN A 731 27.91 37.03 24.63
N VAL A 732 27.88 36.93 25.96
CA VAL A 732 29.08 36.68 26.78
C VAL A 732 28.98 35.33 27.50
N PRO A 733 29.87 34.34 27.23
CA PRO A 733 29.81 33.03 27.87
C PRO A 733 29.89 33.05 29.41
N LEU A 734 29.18 32.13 30.04
CA LEU A 734 29.17 31.91 31.49
C LEU A 734 30.43 31.15 31.95
N GLU A 735 31.23 31.80 32.79
CA GLU A 735 32.47 31.23 33.35
C GLU A 735 32.15 30.23 34.49
N CYS A 736 32.38 28.94 34.24
CA CYS A 736 32.06 27.83 35.17
C CYS A 736 33.28 27.11 35.77
N ASP A 737 34.50 27.65 35.71
CA ASP A 737 35.72 27.05 36.32
C ASP A 737 35.63 27.02 37.86
N ASP A 738 35.60 25.82 38.48
CA ASP A 738 35.60 25.63 39.94
C ASP A 738 37.01 25.47 40.54
N GLY A 739 38.00 25.20 39.68
CA GLY A 739 39.41 25.05 40.02
C GLY A 739 39.84 23.65 40.49
N ASP A 740 38.98 22.62 40.42
CA ASP A 740 39.35 21.21 40.65
C ASP A 740 39.67 20.49 39.32
N PRO A 741 40.94 20.10 39.06
CA PRO A 741 41.31 19.40 37.84
C PRO A 741 40.78 17.95 37.75
N CYS A 742 40.07 17.44 38.77
CA CYS A 742 39.38 16.14 38.72
C CYS A 742 37.88 16.25 38.35
N THR A 743 37.34 17.44 38.10
CA THR A 743 36.00 17.65 37.55
C THR A 743 36.03 18.10 36.10
N THR A 744 34.96 17.81 35.36
CA THR A 744 34.70 18.47 34.07
C THR A 744 33.65 19.55 34.28
N ASP A 745 34.08 20.79 34.13
CA ASP A 745 33.30 21.99 34.42
C ASP A 745 32.52 22.41 33.17
N LEU A 746 31.21 22.26 33.21
CA LEU A 746 30.32 22.52 32.09
C LEU A 746 29.13 23.35 32.55
N CYS A 747 28.78 24.38 31.79
CA CYS A 747 27.43 24.94 31.91
C CYS A 747 26.43 23.98 31.25
N ILE A 748 25.39 23.62 32.00
CA ILE A 748 24.29 22.78 31.53
C ILE A 748 22.98 23.49 31.90
N ASN A 749 22.18 23.86 30.91
CA ASN A 749 20.91 24.58 31.10
C ASN A 749 21.02 25.87 31.95
N GLY A 750 22.14 26.59 31.83
CA GLY A 750 22.38 27.86 32.56
C GLY A 750 22.84 27.70 34.02
N GLU A 751 23.10 26.48 34.49
CA GLU A 751 23.76 26.22 35.77
C GLU A 751 25.13 25.55 35.54
N CYS A 752 26.13 25.91 36.34
CA CYS A 752 27.43 25.25 36.30
C CYS A 752 27.35 23.87 36.96
N ALA A 753 27.68 22.83 36.20
CA ALA A 753 27.78 21.44 36.63
C ALA A 753 29.26 21.01 36.67
N PHE A 754 29.65 20.39 37.78
CA PHE A 754 31.01 19.94 38.06
C PHE A 754 30.98 18.41 38.14
N LEU A 755 31.18 17.76 36.99
CA LEU A 755 31.01 16.30 36.89
C LEU A 755 32.23 15.58 37.47
N PRO A 756 32.06 14.64 38.44
CA PRO A 756 33.17 13.88 38.98
C PRO A 756 33.72 12.90 37.95
N CYS A 757 34.97 12.49 38.16
CA CYS A 757 35.66 11.46 37.39
C CYS A 757 35.00 10.06 37.56
N ASP A 758 34.08 9.74 36.64
CA ASP A 758 33.27 8.52 36.56
C ASP A 758 32.99 8.28 35.07
N ASP A 759 33.35 7.13 34.50
CA ASP A 759 33.11 6.82 33.07
C ASP A 759 31.73 6.18 32.81
N GLY A 760 30.97 5.91 33.87
CA GLY A 760 29.65 5.31 33.80
C GLY A 760 29.65 3.80 33.54
N ASP A 761 30.80 3.14 33.44
CA ASP A 761 30.90 1.70 33.27
C ASP A 761 30.93 0.99 34.65
N PRO A 762 29.90 0.22 35.05
CA PRO A 762 29.94 -0.53 36.30
C PRO A 762 30.99 -1.66 36.31
N CYS A 763 31.63 -1.94 35.17
CA CYS A 763 32.73 -2.89 35.00
C CYS A 763 34.14 -2.24 35.00
N THR A 764 34.26 -0.95 35.31
CA THR A 764 35.52 -0.28 35.64
C THR A 764 35.59 0.06 37.14
N THR A 765 36.79 0.39 37.62
CA THR A 765 36.96 1.08 38.91
C THR A 765 37.68 2.41 38.69
N ASP A 766 37.02 3.48 39.09
CA ASP A 766 37.38 4.84 38.67
C ASP A 766 38.09 5.61 39.77
N VAL A 767 39.28 6.14 39.44
CA VAL A 767 40.12 6.86 40.39
C VAL A 767 40.81 8.02 39.69
N CYS A 768 40.55 9.25 40.14
CA CYS A 768 41.38 10.40 39.75
C CYS A 768 42.78 10.27 40.39
N ILE A 769 43.83 10.22 39.58
CA ILE A 769 45.23 10.15 40.02
C ILE A 769 45.97 11.36 39.47
N ALA A 770 46.30 12.30 40.36
CA ALA A 770 47.08 13.51 40.07
C ALA A 770 46.47 14.48 39.02
N GLY A 771 45.15 14.45 38.84
CA GLY A 771 44.42 15.26 37.85
C GLY A 771 44.13 14.53 36.54
N ASP A 772 44.60 13.29 36.38
CA ASP A 772 44.21 12.42 35.27
C ASP A 772 43.15 11.40 35.76
N CYS A 773 42.08 11.24 35.00
CA CYS A 773 41.11 10.16 35.22
C CYS A 773 41.69 8.80 34.82
N VAL A 774 41.63 7.82 35.73
CA VAL A 774 42.12 6.46 35.49
C VAL A 774 41.01 5.46 35.76
N PHE A 775 40.51 4.86 34.67
CA PHE A 775 39.49 3.81 34.67
C PHE A 775 40.19 2.45 34.54
N THR A 776 39.90 1.52 35.46
CA THR A 776 40.56 0.19 35.49
C THR A 776 39.52 -0.93 35.32
N PRO A 777 39.52 -1.68 34.20
CA PRO A 777 38.55 -2.75 33.97
C PRO A 777 38.60 -3.89 34.99
N ILE A 778 37.43 -4.39 35.38
CA ILE A 778 37.23 -5.61 36.16
C ILE A 778 37.51 -6.82 35.26
N VAL A 779 38.49 -7.64 35.62
CA VAL A 779 38.84 -8.85 34.88
C VAL A 779 38.04 -10.04 35.40
N CYS A 780 37.16 -10.57 34.56
CA CYS A 780 36.43 -11.82 34.78
C CYS A 780 37.05 -12.92 33.91
N ASP A 781 37.57 -13.96 34.55
CA ASP A 781 38.21 -15.15 33.95
C ASP A 781 38.04 -16.28 34.98
N ASP A 782 37.24 -17.30 34.67
CA ASP A 782 37.04 -18.48 35.54
C ASP A 782 38.00 -19.64 35.20
N GLY A 783 38.65 -19.55 34.04
CA GLY A 783 39.64 -20.50 33.54
C GLY A 783 39.07 -21.71 32.77
N ASP A 784 37.78 -21.74 32.44
CA ASP A 784 37.20 -22.74 31.54
C ASP A 784 37.19 -22.24 30.07
N PRO A 785 37.96 -22.86 29.15
CA PRO A 785 37.97 -22.44 27.74
C PRO A 785 36.67 -22.74 26.99
N CYS A 786 35.71 -23.46 27.62
CA CYS A 786 34.36 -23.67 27.11
C CYS A 786 33.30 -22.75 27.74
N THR A 787 33.71 -21.66 28.41
CA THR A 787 32.84 -20.50 28.71
C THR A 787 33.31 -19.24 28.00
N THR A 788 32.40 -18.31 27.75
CA THR A 788 32.70 -16.91 27.46
C THR A 788 32.49 -16.08 28.72
N ASP A 789 33.57 -15.45 29.16
CA ASP A 789 33.64 -14.77 30.45
C ASP A 789 33.52 -13.26 30.23
N ALA A 790 32.52 -12.64 30.85
CA ALA A 790 32.23 -11.23 30.70
C ALA A 790 31.85 -10.59 32.05
N CYS A 791 32.33 -9.37 32.29
CA CYS A 791 31.71 -8.50 33.30
C CYS A 791 30.45 -7.89 32.70
N VAL A 792 29.31 -8.05 33.36
CA VAL A 792 28.03 -7.46 32.95
C VAL A 792 27.38 -6.84 34.18
N GLY A 793 27.19 -5.51 34.16
CA GLY A 793 26.57 -4.77 35.27
C GLY A 793 27.38 -4.79 36.58
N GLY A 794 28.71 -4.98 36.50
CA GLY A 794 29.60 -5.04 37.65
C GLY A 794 29.73 -6.42 38.32
N GLU A 795 29.08 -7.46 37.79
CA GLU A 795 29.24 -8.85 38.20
C GLU A 795 29.83 -9.70 37.06
N CYS A 796 30.62 -10.72 37.40
CA CYS A 796 31.18 -11.65 36.41
C CYS A 796 30.14 -12.72 36.03
N ILE A 797 29.87 -12.85 34.73
CA ILE A 797 29.03 -13.88 34.12
C ILE A 797 29.92 -14.79 33.26
N PHE A 798 29.74 -16.10 33.41
CA PHE A 798 30.46 -17.13 32.67
C PHE A 798 29.43 -17.94 31.86
N THR A 799 29.45 -17.82 30.53
CA THR A 799 28.39 -18.34 29.66
C THR A 799 28.89 -19.57 28.90
N PRO A 800 28.29 -20.77 29.06
CA PRO A 800 28.75 -21.97 28.36
C PRO A 800 28.68 -21.84 26.83
N VAL A 801 29.76 -22.24 26.15
CA VAL A 801 29.84 -22.31 24.68
C VAL A 801 28.94 -23.43 24.18
N THR A 802 27.86 -23.06 23.49
CA THR A 802 26.95 -24.00 22.82
C THR A 802 27.51 -24.39 21.45
N CYS A 803 27.96 -25.63 21.32
CA CYS A 803 28.27 -26.25 20.04
C CYS A 803 27.05 -27.06 19.58
N ASP A 804 26.41 -26.62 18.50
CA ASP A 804 25.33 -27.31 17.78
C ASP A 804 25.55 -27.00 16.30
N ASP A 805 25.78 -28.01 15.45
CA ASP A 805 25.96 -27.82 14.00
C ASP A 805 24.65 -27.96 13.20
N GLY A 806 23.51 -28.12 13.89
CA GLY A 806 22.19 -28.30 13.31
C GLY A 806 21.96 -29.68 12.67
N ASN A 807 22.93 -30.60 12.76
CA ASN A 807 22.83 -31.93 12.17
C ASN A 807 22.46 -32.97 13.24
N ALA A 808 21.22 -33.46 13.20
CA ALA A 808 20.73 -34.50 14.11
C ALA A 808 21.53 -35.83 14.06
N CYS A 809 22.41 -36.03 13.07
CA CYS A 809 23.30 -37.18 12.95
C CYS A 809 24.72 -36.95 13.51
N THR A 810 24.95 -35.86 14.26
CA THR A 810 26.18 -35.58 15.01
C THR A 810 25.88 -35.45 16.52
N THR A 811 26.91 -35.64 17.34
CA THR A 811 26.88 -35.37 18.78
C THR A 811 27.94 -34.32 19.09
N ASP A 812 27.47 -33.19 19.63
CA ASP A 812 28.22 -31.95 19.58
C ASP A 812 28.70 -31.56 20.98
N THR A 813 30.00 -31.31 21.11
CA THR A 813 30.62 -31.04 22.41
C THR A 813 31.74 -30.03 22.28
N CYS A 814 31.77 -29.02 23.16
CA CYS A 814 32.95 -28.20 23.35
C CYS A 814 34.02 -29.00 24.11
N VAL A 815 35.25 -29.03 23.59
CA VAL A 815 36.42 -29.60 24.28
C VAL A 815 37.60 -28.67 24.06
N ASP A 816 38.23 -28.24 25.16
CA ASP A 816 39.39 -27.32 25.16
C ASP A 816 39.16 -26.01 24.36
N GLY A 817 37.90 -25.56 24.24
CA GLY A 817 37.49 -24.34 23.51
C GLY A 817 37.25 -24.53 22.01
N GLU A 818 37.34 -25.75 21.48
CA GLU A 818 36.95 -26.08 20.11
C GLU A 818 35.67 -26.93 20.09
N CYS A 819 34.76 -26.63 19.15
CA CYS A 819 33.57 -27.45 18.92
C CYS A 819 33.92 -28.73 18.16
N ILE A 820 33.64 -29.88 18.78
CA ILE A 820 33.83 -31.21 18.20
C ILE A 820 32.45 -31.82 17.89
N PHE A 821 32.17 -31.93 16.60
CA PHE A 821 30.99 -32.58 16.03
C PHE A 821 31.33 -34.04 15.73
N THR A 822 30.80 -34.99 16.51
CA THR A 822 31.12 -36.43 16.36
C THR A 822 29.98 -37.16 15.67
N PRO A 823 30.18 -37.72 14.45
CA PRO A 823 29.12 -38.44 13.73
C PRO A 823 28.54 -39.62 14.52
N LEU A 824 27.22 -39.76 14.47
CA LEU A 824 26.49 -40.86 15.10
C LEU A 824 26.92 -42.20 14.47
N ASN A 825 27.48 -43.10 15.27
CA ASN A 825 27.94 -44.40 14.78
C ASN A 825 26.76 -45.35 14.58
N CYS A 826 26.41 -45.64 13.32
CA CYS A 826 25.35 -46.56 12.93
C CYS A 826 25.86 -47.96 12.53
N ASP A 827 27.08 -48.36 12.90
CA ASP A 827 27.61 -49.72 12.68
C ASP A 827 26.79 -50.79 13.46
N ASP A 828 26.05 -51.67 12.77
CA ASP A 828 25.36 -52.83 13.39
C ASP A 828 26.19 -54.12 13.39
N GLY A 829 27.32 -54.12 12.68
CA GLY A 829 28.23 -55.24 12.56
C GLY A 829 27.80 -56.33 11.57
N ASP A 830 26.71 -56.13 10.81
CA ASP A 830 26.33 -56.98 9.67
C ASP A 830 26.85 -56.38 8.35
N PRO A 831 27.92 -56.93 7.75
CA PRO A 831 28.44 -56.42 6.47
C PRO A 831 27.47 -56.60 5.29
N CYS A 832 26.28 -57.19 5.50
CA CYS A 832 25.20 -57.28 4.52
C CYS A 832 24.05 -56.27 4.77
N THR A 833 24.25 -55.23 5.58
CA THR A 833 23.41 -54.03 5.62
C THR A 833 24.20 -52.80 5.14
N LEU A 834 23.48 -51.78 4.66
CA LEU A 834 23.97 -50.43 4.42
C LEU A 834 23.42 -49.52 5.52
N GLU A 835 24.34 -48.85 6.21
CA GLU A 835 24.09 -48.12 7.44
C GLU A 835 24.03 -46.62 7.14
N ILE A 836 22.84 -46.02 7.31
CA ILE A 836 22.63 -44.60 6.99
C ILE A 836 21.90 -43.94 8.17
N CYS A 837 22.49 -42.88 8.73
CA CYS A 837 21.77 -42.03 9.66
C CYS A 837 20.84 -41.08 8.88
N SER A 838 19.58 -41.00 9.30
CA SER A 838 18.60 -40.05 8.77
C SER A 838 17.75 -39.52 9.91
N ASN A 839 17.65 -38.19 10.02
CA ASN A 839 16.92 -37.48 11.09
C ASN A 839 17.30 -37.92 12.53
N GLY A 840 18.57 -38.30 12.74
CA GLY A 840 19.08 -38.75 14.05
C GLY A 840 18.76 -40.20 14.43
N GLU A 841 18.15 -40.98 13.53
CA GLU A 841 17.96 -42.42 13.69
C GLU A 841 18.82 -43.22 12.69
N CYS A 842 19.39 -44.34 13.14
CA CYS A 842 20.15 -45.25 12.29
C CYS A 842 19.21 -46.17 11.50
N GLN A 843 19.34 -46.16 10.17
CA GLN A 843 18.63 -47.04 9.26
C GLN A 843 19.57 -48.11 8.69
N TYR A 844 19.08 -49.35 8.64
CA TYR A 844 19.83 -50.54 8.24
C TYR A 844 19.16 -51.15 7.00
N ILE A 845 19.72 -50.88 5.82
CA ILE A 845 19.14 -51.29 4.53
C ILE A 845 19.79 -52.59 4.07
N PRO A 846 19.07 -53.73 3.95
CA PRO A 846 19.67 -54.98 3.52
C PRO A 846 20.30 -54.89 2.12
N VAL A 847 21.51 -55.41 1.96
CA VAL A 847 22.21 -55.51 0.67
C VAL A 847 21.50 -56.54 -0.20
N VAL A 848 20.73 -56.05 -1.18
CA VAL A 848 20.07 -56.89 -2.18
C VAL A 848 21.10 -57.38 -3.19
N CYS A 849 21.45 -58.66 -3.08
CA CYS A 849 22.23 -59.37 -4.08
C CYS A 849 21.27 -60.15 -4.99
N ASP A 850 21.03 -59.59 -6.17
CA ASP A 850 20.30 -60.20 -7.28
C ASP A 850 21.09 -59.82 -8.55
N ASP A 851 21.67 -60.79 -9.26
CA ASP A 851 22.40 -60.52 -10.52
C ASP A 851 21.50 -60.55 -11.76
N GLY A 852 20.18 -60.71 -11.58
CA GLY A 852 19.19 -60.77 -12.64
C GLY A 852 19.25 -62.05 -13.47
N ASN A 853 20.04 -63.04 -13.06
CA ASN A 853 20.22 -64.30 -13.77
C ASN A 853 19.51 -65.44 -13.03
N ALA A 854 18.42 -65.94 -13.61
CA ALA A 854 17.64 -67.03 -13.01
C ALA A 854 18.41 -68.38 -12.95
N CYS A 855 19.62 -68.45 -13.52
CA CYS A 855 20.55 -69.57 -13.40
C CYS A 855 21.57 -69.44 -12.26
N THR A 856 21.39 -68.47 -11.37
CA THR A 856 22.17 -68.30 -10.15
C THR A 856 21.24 -68.29 -8.92
N THR A 857 21.79 -68.65 -7.77
CA THR A 857 21.13 -68.50 -6.47
C THR A 857 21.94 -67.53 -5.63
N ASP A 858 21.28 -66.43 -5.25
CA ASP A 858 21.98 -65.21 -4.90
C ASP A 858 21.82 -64.91 -3.41
N ALA A 859 22.94 -64.59 -2.77
CA ALA A 859 22.96 -64.25 -1.36
C ALA A 859 24.11 -63.29 -1.05
N CYS A 860 23.85 -62.28 -0.21
CA CYS A 860 24.95 -61.57 0.45
C CYS A 860 25.58 -62.48 1.50
N SER A 861 26.91 -62.56 1.52
CA SER A 861 27.67 -63.25 2.57
C SER A 861 28.99 -62.51 2.81
N ALA A 862 29.16 -62.01 4.03
CA ALA A 862 30.34 -61.24 4.46
C ALA A 862 30.60 -59.98 3.60
N GLY A 863 29.55 -59.26 3.20
CA GLY A 863 29.64 -58.02 2.42
C GLY A 863 30.03 -58.19 0.95
N ALA A 864 29.96 -59.41 0.43
CA ALA A 864 30.05 -59.68 -1.00
C ALA A 864 28.82 -60.46 -1.44
N CYS A 865 28.29 -60.11 -2.62
CA CYS A 865 27.29 -60.92 -3.28
C CYS A 865 27.91 -62.21 -3.80
N ILE A 866 27.33 -63.35 -3.42
CA ILE A 866 27.69 -64.67 -3.90
C ILE A 866 26.55 -65.18 -4.78
N PHE A 867 26.85 -65.33 -6.06
CA PHE A 867 25.95 -65.87 -7.07
C PHE A 867 26.37 -67.33 -7.33
N THR A 868 25.55 -68.29 -6.89
CA THR A 868 25.88 -69.73 -6.99
C THR A 868 25.19 -70.34 -8.20
N PRO A 869 25.92 -70.78 -9.26
CA PRO A 869 25.29 -71.28 -10.48
C PRO A 869 24.45 -72.54 -10.26
N ILE A 870 23.31 -72.61 -10.94
CA ILE A 870 22.46 -73.79 -11.03
C ILE A 870 23.16 -74.82 -11.92
N ASP A 871 23.37 -76.02 -11.37
CA ASP A 871 23.97 -77.15 -12.08
C ASP A 871 22.92 -77.81 -12.98
N CYS A 872 23.21 -77.85 -14.28
CA CYS A 872 22.33 -78.38 -15.33
C CYS A 872 22.90 -79.64 -16.01
N ASP A 873 23.98 -80.25 -15.51
CA ASP A 873 24.55 -81.50 -16.07
C ASP A 873 23.52 -82.65 -16.03
N ASP A 874 23.13 -83.21 -17.20
CA ASP A 874 22.24 -84.39 -17.26
C ASP A 874 22.98 -85.73 -17.26
N GLY A 875 24.31 -85.69 -17.39
CA GLY A 875 25.20 -86.83 -17.41
C GLY A 875 25.33 -87.56 -18.75
N ASP A 876 24.75 -87.07 -19.86
CA ASP A 876 25.01 -87.59 -21.21
C ASP A 876 26.22 -86.88 -21.86
N PRO A 877 27.36 -87.57 -22.07
CA PRO A 877 28.55 -86.97 -22.67
C PRO A 877 28.41 -86.62 -24.18
N CYS A 878 27.19 -86.67 -24.74
CA CYS A 878 26.89 -86.26 -26.11
C CYS A 878 26.07 -84.95 -26.19
N THR A 879 25.60 -84.40 -25.07
CA THR A 879 24.97 -83.07 -24.96
C THR A 879 25.95 -82.02 -24.44
N ALA A 880 25.68 -80.77 -24.78
CA ALA A 880 26.15 -79.60 -24.05
C ALA A 880 24.97 -79.02 -23.29
N ASP A 881 25.15 -78.95 -21.98
CA ASP A 881 24.11 -78.55 -21.05
C ASP A 881 24.30 -77.08 -20.70
N THR A 882 23.26 -76.27 -20.88
CA THR A 882 23.26 -74.83 -20.63
C THR A 882 22.00 -74.43 -19.90
N CYS A 883 22.11 -73.50 -18.95
CA CYS A 883 20.96 -72.94 -18.27
C CYS A 883 20.52 -71.65 -18.98
N ASP A 884 19.21 -71.48 -19.21
CA ASP A 884 18.62 -70.26 -19.79
C ASP A 884 18.58 -69.12 -18.76
N PRO A 885 19.40 -68.06 -18.90
CA PRO A 885 19.53 -67.00 -17.88
C PRO A 885 18.24 -66.25 -17.59
N ALA A 886 17.29 -66.24 -18.54
CA ALA A 886 16.01 -65.53 -18.39
C ALA A 886 14.93 -66.37 -17.67
N THR A 887 15.11 -67.69 -17.55
CA THR A 887 14.07 -68.59 -17.01
C THR A 887 14.56 -69.61 -15.98
N GLY A 888 15.87 -69.77 -15.78
CA GLY A 888 16.46 -70.74 -14.86
C GLY A 888 16.29 -72.20 -15.32
N SER A 889 15.95 -72.42 -16.59
CA SER A 889 15.64 -73.74 -17.14
C SER A 889 16.85 -74.36 -17.85
N CYS A 890 17.15 -75.62 -17.54
CA CYS A 890 18.21 -76.38 -18.20
C CYS A 890 17.83 -76.79 -19.63
N LEU A 891 18.78 -76.64 -20.56
CA LEU A 891 18.73 -76.98 -21.98
C LEU A 891 19.91 -77.89 -22.33
N HIS A 892 19.72 -78.82 -23.27
CA HIS A 892 20.69 -79.88 -23.58
C HIS A 892 20.80 -80.07 -25.12
N GLU A 893 21.91 -79.67 -25.76
CA GLU A 893 22.08 -79.70 -27.22
C GLU A 893 23.22 -80.61 -27.72
N TYR A 894 23.03 -81.31 -28.84
CA TYR A 894 23.99 -82.28 -29.39
C TYR A 894 25.06 -81.65 -30.29
N ILE A 895 26.36 -81.94 -30.05
CA ILE A 895 27.48 -81.38 -30.83
C ILE A 895 28.14 -82.40 -31.78
N CYS A 896 28.47 -81.97 -33.00
CA CYS A 896 29.36 -82.64 -33.95
C CYS A 896 30.41 -81.63 -34.45
N GLY A 897 31.71 -81.93 -34.33
CA GLY A 897 32.80 -80.95 -34.59
C GLY A 897 33.72 -81.27 -35.77
N GLU A 898 34.66 -80.35 -36.06
CA GLU A 898 35.95 -80.58 -36.76
C GLU A 898 36.81 -79.29 -36.80
N GLY A 899 38.15 -79.40 -36.77
CA GLY A 899 39.07 -78.44 -37.43
C GLY A 899 39.94 -77.48 -36.59
N GLU A 900 41.27 -77.66 -36.65
CA GLU A 900 42.31 -76.74 -36.11
C GLU A 900 42.74 -75.65 -37.13
N THR A 901 43.27 -74.49 -36.70
CA THR A 901 44.64 -73.95 -37.06
C THR A 901 44.92 -72.52 -36.55
N GLU A 902 46.21 -72.17 -36.41
CA GLU A 902 46.77 -70.92 -35.85
C GLU A 902 46.86 -69.74 -36.86
N GLY A 903 46.99 -68.49 -36.36
CA GLY A 903 47.30 -67.31 -37.18
C GLY A 903 47.76 -66.05 -36.41
N GLU A 904 48.89 -65.49 -36.82
CA GLU A 904 49.60 -64.30 -36.28
C GLU A 904 49.59 -63.18 -37.38
N ILE A 905 49.76 -61.86 -37.20
CA ILE A 905 50.35 -60.99 -36.15
C ILE A 905 49.78 -59.53 -36.26
N VAL A 906 49.97 -58.69 -35.22
CA VAL A 906 50.09 -57.19 -35.15
C VAL A 906 48.88 -56.21 -35.14
N GLU A 907 49.12 -55.16 -34.35
CA GLU A 907 48.59 -53.78 -34.29
C GLU A 907 47.41 -53.49 -33.34
N GLY A 908 47.51 -52.34 -32.66
CA GLY A 908 46.87 -52.11 -31.37
C GLY A 908 45.52 -51.42 -31.49
N GLU A 909 44.54 -51.99 -30.80
CA GLU A 909 43.26 -51.38 -30.45
C GLU A 909 43.51 -50.58 -29.15
N GLY A 910 43.12 -49.31 -29.02
CA GLY A 910 41.87 -48.73 -29.49
C GLY A 910 40.86 -48.91 -28.35
N GLU A 911 40.79 -47.95 -27.42
CA GLU A 911 39.84 -48.07 -26.30
C GLU A 911 38.41 -48.23 -26.86
N PRO A 912 37.59 -49.10 -26.25
CA PRO A 912 36.26 -49.39 -26.78
C PRO A 912 35.40 -48.13 -26.83
N PHE A 913 34.77 -47.88 -27.97
CA PHE A 913 33.77 -46.84 -28.10
C PHE A 913 32.58 -47.18 -27.20
N VAL A 914 32.28 -46.29 -26.25
CA VAL A 914 31.14 -46.44 -25.34
C VAL A 914 29.95 -45.75 -25.98
N PHE A 915 29.02 -46.54 -26.53
CA PHE A 915 27.78 -46.05 -27.11
C PHE A 915 26.81 -45.56 -26.03
N HIS A 916 25.94 -44.63 -26.39
CA HIS A 916 24.84 -44.19 -25.52
C HIS A 916 23.82 -45.33 -25.41
N PRO A 917 23.26 -45.67 -24.23
CA PRO A 917 22.33 -46.80 -24.08
C PRO A 917 21.09 -46.78 -24.98
N ALA A 918 20.68 -45.59 -25.44
CA ALA A 918 19.60 -45.43 -26.42
C ALA A 918 20.01 -45.70 -27.88
N ASP A 919 21.30 -45.68 -28.22
CA ASP A 919 21.82 -45.97 -29.57
C ASP A 919 21.79 -47.49 -29.80
N SER A 920 20.62 -47.97 -30.22
CA SER A 920 20.30 -49.38 -30.41
C SER A 920 21.12 -50.04 -31.52
N ASN A 921 21.58 -49.25 -32.48
CA ASN A 921 22.25 -49.71 -33.69
C ASN A 921 23.79 -49.52 -33.64
N GLN A 922 24.29 -48.75 -32.67
CA GLN A 922 25.71 -48.49 -32.38
C GLN A 922 26.46 -47.81 -33.53
N ASP A 923 25.83 -46.87 -34.23
CA ASP A 923 26.45 -46.06 -35.31
C ASP A 923 26.94 -44.67 -34.88
N THR A 924 26.89 -44.38 -33.57
CA THR A 924 27.18 -43.07 -32.95
C THR A 924 26.25 -41.94 -33.38
N ARG A 925 25.06 -42.27 -33.90
CA ARG A 925 24.03 -41.32 -34.29
C ARG A 925 22.68 -41.66 -33.65
N MET A 926 22.30 -40.87 -32.65
CA MET A 926 21.00 -40.92 -32.00
C MET A 926 19.86 -40.58 -32.97
N ALA A 927 19.16 -41.58 -33.49
CA ALA A 927 17.99 -41.37 -34.34
C ALA A 927 16.72 -41.05 -33.52
N ILE A 928 15.74 -40.40 -34.14
CA ILE A 928 14.45 -40.10 -33.48
C ILE A 928 13.75 -41.35 -32.94
N GLY A 929 13.80 -42.47 -33.67
CA GLY A 929 13.18 -43.73 -33.24
C GLY A 929 13.86 -44.35 -32.02
N GLU A 930 15.16 -44.10 -31.84
CA GLU A 930 15.96 -44.56 -30.71
C GLU A 930 15.69 -43.71 -29.47
N ALA A 931 15.72 -42.37 -29.62
CA ALA A 931 15.32 -41.46 -28.56
C ALA A 931 13.88 -41.68 -28.09
N ILE A 932 12.92 -41.85 -29.00
CA ILE A 932 11.52 -42.15 -28.66
C ILE A 932 11.37 -43.51 -27.96
N THR A 933 12.05 -44.56 -28.44
CA THR A 933 11.99 -45.88 -27.80
C THR A 933 12.55 -45.82 -26.37
N TYR A 934 13.62 -45.05 -26.16
CA TYR A 934 14.23 -44.90 -24.85
C TYR A 934 13.39 -44.02 -23.90
N LEU A 935 12.75 -42.95 -24.39
CA LEU A 935 11.76 -42.15 -23.67
C LEU A 935 10.52 -42.96 -23.28
N ALA A 936 9.98 -43.77 -24.19
CA ALA A 936 8.84 -44.64 -23.91
C ALA A 936 9.15 -45.70 -22.84
N GLY A 937 10.39 -46.21 -22.82
CA GLY A 937 10.86 -47.08 -21.73
C GLY A 937 10.97 -46.34 -20.39
N TRP A 938 11.35 -45.07 -20.37
CA TRP A 938 11.30 -44.27 -19.13
C TRP A 938 9.85 -44.09 -18.62
N GLN A 939 8.90 -43.78 -19.51
CA GLN A 939 7.47 -43.69 -19.16
C GLN A 939 6.90 -45.02 -18.61
N GLN A 940 7.56 -46.15 -18.90
CA GLN A 940 7.20 -47.49 -18.40
C GLN A 940 8.09 -47.95 -17.22
N GLY A 941 8.94 -47.06 -16.68
CA GLY A 941 9.84 -47.34 -15.56
C GLY A 941 11.07 -48.21 -15.89
N SER A 942 11.33 -48.51 -17.17
CA SER A 942 12.41 -49.40 -17.60
C SER A 942 13.73 -48.69 -17.96
N ASN A 943 13.73 -47.36 -18.10
CA ASN A 943 14.92 -46.56 -18.42
C ASN A 943 15.03 -45.35 -17.48
N GLU A 944 16.26 -44.92 -17.18
CA GLU A 944 16.50 -43.72 -16.39
C GLU A 944 16.18 -42.43 -17.16
N ILE A 945 15.47 -41.50 -16.52
CA ILE A 945 15.05 -40.22 -17.12
C ILE A 945 16.24 -39.40 -17.65
N ALA A 946 17.37 -39.41 -16.95
CA ALA A 946 18.54 -38.63 -17.30
C ALA A 946 19.16 -39.08 -18.64
N TYR A 947 19.16 -40.39 -18.91
CA TYR A 947 19.61 -40.95 -20.18
C TYR A 947 18.56 -40.74 -21.29
N ALA A 948 17.26 -40.76 -20.97
CA ALA A 948 16.20 -40.44 -21.93
C ALA A 948 16.25 -38.96 -22.38
N ILE A 949 16.43 -38.02 -21.44
CA ILE A 949 16.66 -36.61 -21.72
C ILE A 949 17.93 -36.42 -22.56
N ARG A 950 19.01 -37.17 -22.27
CA ARG A 950 20.25 -37.08 -23.05
C ARG A 950 20.08 -37.61 -24.48
N ALA A 951 19.36 -38.72 -24.67
CA ALA A 951 19.02 -39.22 -26.00
C ALA A 951 18.21 -38.19 -26.80
N ALA A 952 17.19 -37.57 -26.18
CA ALA A 952 16.41 -36.50 -26.80
C ALA A 952 17.28 -35.29 -27.19
N TYR A 953 18.15 -34.83 -26.30
CA TYR A 953 19.08 -33.74 -26.54
C TYR A 953 20.03 -34.03 -27.72
N LEU A 954 20.63 -35.22 -27.76
CA LEU A 954 21.55 -35.62 -28.83
C LEU A 954 20.84 -35.71 -30.18
N TRP A 955 19.63 -36.28 -30.22
CA TRP A 955 18.80 -36.31 -31.43
C TRP A 955 18.46 -34.89 -31.92
N GLN A 956 17.95 -34.01 -31.06
CA GLN A 956 17.49 -32.66 -31.43
C GLN A 956 18.63 -31.74 -31.93
N ASN A 957 19.86 -31.91 -31.42
CA ASN A 957 20.93 -30.91 -31.59
C ASN A 957 22.08 -31.34 -32.51
N GLY A 958 21.94 -32.44 -33.25
CA GLY A 958 22.94 -32.85 -34.26
C GLY A 958 22.98 -34.35 -34.59
N GLU A 959 22.22 -35.17 -33.85
CA GLU A 959 22.13 -36.63 -33.91
C GLU A 959 23.44 -37.37 -33.56
N ARG A 960 24.59 -36.91 -34.04
CA ARG A 960 25.90 -37.54 -33.82
C ARG A 960 26.51 -37.16 -32.47
N TYR A 961 27.13 -38.13 -31.82
CA TYR A 961 27.76 -37.94 -30.51
C TYR A 961 29.13 -38.61 -30.36
N ILE A 962 29.90 -38.17 -29.36
CA ILE A 962 31.18 -38.71 -28.92
C ILE A 962 31.14 -38.98 -27.41
N TYR A 963 31.95 -39.94 -26.94
CA TYR A 963 32.07 -40.25 -25.51
C TYR A 963 33.30 -39.61 -24.87
N LEU A 964 33.11 -38.91 -23.74
CA LEU A 964 34.15 -38.32 -22.91
C LEU A 964 34.16 -38.92 -21.49
N LYS A 965 35.16 -39.76 -21.23
CA LYS A 965 35.45 -40.40 -19.92
C LYS A 965 35.69 -39.42 -18.75
N ALA A 966 35.88 -38.13 -19.04
CA ALA A 966 36.10 -37.08 -18.04
C ALA A 966 34.79 -36.52 -17.43
N LEU A 967 33.64 -36.92 -17.97
CA LEU A 967 32.32 -36.55 -17.46
C LEU A 967 31.61 -37.82 -16.94
N SER A 968 30.71 -37.67 -15.98
CA SER A 968 29.82 -38.74 -15.55
C SER A 968 28.70 -38.98 -16.57
N PRO A 969 28.20 -40.22 -16.71
CA PRO A 969 26.93 -40.48 -17.37
C PRO A 969 25.79 -39.67 -16.73
N PRO A 970 24.81 -39.16 -17.51
CA PRO A 970 24.72 -39.26 -18.97
C PRO A 970 25.47 -38.15 -19.75
N LEU A 971 26.10 -37.18 -19.07
CA LEU A 971 26.75 -36.04 -19.73
C LEU A 971 27.98 -36.43 -20.57
N CYS A 972 28.58 -37.58 -20.31
CA CYS A 972 29.72 -38.13 -21.06
C CYS A 972 29.46 -38.35 -22.56
N TRP A 973 28.23 -38.52 -23.02
CA TRP A 973 27.92 -38.51 -24.45
C TRP A 973 27.60 -37.09 -24.89
N MET A 974 28.48 -36.45 -25.66
CA MET A 974 28.31 -35.06 -26.14
C MET A 974 28.14 -35.02 -27.66
N LEU A 975 27.53 -33.96 -28.19
CA LEU A 975 27.43 -33.75 -29.63
C LEU A 975 28.81 -33.78 -30.32
N ALA A 976 28.88 -34.46 -31.46
CA ALA A 976 30.07 -34.45 -32.30
C ALA A 976 30.18 -33.12 -33.08
N PRO A 977 31.37 -32.51 -33.18
CA PRO A 977 31.60 -31.27 -33.94
C PRO A 977 31.61 -31.46 -35.46
#